data_AF-D1C894-F1
#
_entry.id   AF-D1C894-F1
#
_cell.length_a   1.000
_cell.length_b   1.000
_cell.length_c   1.000
_cell.angle_alpha   90.00
_cell.angle_beta   90.00
_cell.angle_gamma   90.00
#
_symmetry.space_group_name_H-M   'P 1'
#
loop_
_entity.id
_entity.type
_entity.pdbx_description
1 polymer ?
#
loop_
_entity_poly.entity_id
_entity_poly.type
_entity_poly.pdbx_seq_one_letter_code
_entity_poly.pdbx_strand_id
1 'polypeptide(L)'
;MRTGTMVLKQGEIFVVSDERGDIGRTVAGAGLYYRDTRFLSDYQLLLNDELPDLLDSSGTQNTVGMFQFGNPLLESAAGQTVLPNTIGIQRYRVIDQGMTEQIQIHNYNPFPVSLSLTFIVSSDFRDIFDVRGFRRMQRGRVLLPRREENEVVLGYRAPDGHLLETVMRFSRTPDETLIVAGAGYTAELEELRAMLPGNDRVVRSEPAGQAPRASLLFRFELEAQSDAELTLTLTPRWTAESSDGQVHTITTTNGPLPVASEPFPVVETNNEIFNSLLDRSLRDLRTLITPFPGGRLVAAGIPWFVAPFGRDSLITALQMLMFSPAMAVETLRYLARQQGTQVNPWTGEEPGKILHEQRFGEMARLGEVPHVPYYGTVDATPLFVLLFGEVLRWSGSRDLFDEFREPAERAIAWINRYGDSNGDGFVDYGQPSRGGLVNQGWKDSDDSLQCPDGSPVATPIALVEVQGYVYRAKQALADAHDRWGDPGRAEELRREAEALRRRFEEQFWSEEDQFYGQAIDGTGRLVTAISSNPGHCLFGDIVSPERAAIVAERLRAADMYSGWGIRTLSSQMPHYNPMSYHNGSVWPHDNALIAAGLRRYGFDEAAAAVFTDLVDAATHFPYGRLPELFCGFSRESERYTFPIAYPVSCSPQAWAAGTLPYLLQVVLGLEPDAATGQLTLRPYLPDWLDTVRIRGMQFAGRTVDLTIRGRGRDVEVTVDAGHEIAVVVNDQVVAS
;
A
#
# COMPACT_ATOMS: atom_id res chain seq x y z
N MET A 1 -2.95 -21.08 16.48
CA MET A 1 -3.61 -19.78 16.26
C MET A 1 -2.65 -18.93 15.46
N ARG A 2 -3.09 -18.24 14.40
CA ARG A 2 -2.26 -17.20 13.79
C ARG A 2 -2.11 -16.12 14.85
N THR A 3 -0.89 -15.85 15.30
CA THR A 3 -0.60 -14.68 16.12
C THR A 3 -1.03 -13.44 15.34
N GLY A 4 -1.76 -12.53 15.97
CA GLY A 4 -2.05 -11.23 15.35
C GLY A 4 -0.75 -10.57 14.89
N THR A 5 -0.76 -9.92 13.72
CA THR A 5 0.38 -9.11 13.26
C THR A 5 0.15 -7.66 13.67
N MET A 6 1.16 -7.07 14.30
CA MET A 6 1.17 -5.66 14.69
C MET A 6 2.09 -4.90 13.75
N VAL A 7 1.57 -3.81 13.16
CA VAL A 7 2.31 -2.95 12.24
C VAL A 7 2.27 -1.53 12.76
N LEU A 8 3.45 -0.95 13.00
CA LEU A 8 3.59 0.46 13.33
C LEU A 8 4.56 1.15 12.39
N LYS A 9 4.29 2.41 12.01
CA LYS A 9 5.10 3.17 11.05
C LYS A 9 5.03 4.66 11.31
N GLN A 10 6.17 5.33 11.12
CA GLN A 10 6.26 6.78 10.99
C GLN A 10 7.35 7.13 9.97
N GLY A 11 7.03 7.97 8.99
CA GLY A 11 7.98 8.33 7.93
C GLY A 11 8.54 7.09 7.22
N GLU A 12 9.84 7.01 7.02
CA GLU A 12 10.52 5.87 6.37
C GLU A 12 10.70 4.64 7.29
N ILE A 13 10.38 4.74 8.59
CA ILE A 13 10.60 3.68 9.59
C ILE A 13 9.30 2.93 9.85
N PHE A 14 9.39 1.61 9.88
CA PHE A 14 8.28 0.77 10.29
C PHE A 14 8.75 -0.47 11.06
N VAL A 15 7.89 -1.00 11.90
CA VAL A 15 8.10 -2.26 12.61
C VAL A 15 6.93 -3.21 12.37
N VAL A 16 7.28 -4.47 12.21
CA VAL A 16 6.35 -5.59 12.10
C VAL A 16 6.70 -6.56 13.23
N SER A 17 5.74 -6.82 14.10
CA SER A 17 5.87 -7.73 15.22
C SER A 17 4.63 -8.62 15.33
N ASP A 18 4.67 -9.62 16.20
CA ASP A 18 3.46 -10.31 16.60
C ASP A 18 2.60 -9.46 17.56
N GLU A 19 1.47 -10.03 17.99
CA GLU A 19 0.51 -9.45 18.93
C GLU A 19 1.08 -9.17 20.32
N ARG A 20 2.25 -9.72 20.65
CA ARG A 20 2.99 -9.45 21.90
C ARG A 20 3.96 -8.28 21.71
N GLY A 21 4.08 -7.75 20.50
CA GLY A 21 5.09 -6.76 20.16
C GLY A 21 6.48 -7.35 19.99
N ASP A 22 6.62 -8.68 20.00
CA ASP A 22 7.90 -9.35 19.85
C ASP A 22 8.22 -9.53 18.35
N ILE A 23 9.50 -9.40 18.01
CA ILE A 23 10.02 -9.56 16.66
C ILE A 23 10.72 -10.90 16.61
N GLY A 24 10.30 -11.76 15.69
CA GLY A 24 10.89 -13.08 15.50
C GLY A 24 10.29 -13.81 14.31
N ARG A 25 10.48 -15.12 14.24
CA ARG A 25 10.01 -15.94 13.10
C ARG A 25 8.51 -16.26 13.12
N THR A 26 7.77 -15.80 14.14
CA THR A 26 6.33 -16.02 14.29
C THR A 26 5.51 -15.31 13.21
N VAL A 27 6.02 -14.19 12.69
CA VAL A 27 5.40 -13.40 11.63
C VAL A 27 6.36 -13.28 10.45
N ALA A 28 5.86 -13.58 9.24
CA ALA A 28 6.64 -13.44 8.02
C ALA A 28 7.04 -11.95 7.81
N GLY A 29 8.33 -11.71 7.58
CA GLY A 29 8.82 -10.34 7.41
C GLY A 29 8.90 -9.51 8.70
N ALA A 30 8.76 -10.10 9.89
CA ALA A 30 8.94 -9.37 11.15
C ALA A 30 10.31 -8.67 11.21
N GLY A 31 10.31 -7.45 11.74
CA GLY A 31 11.51 -6.64 11.89
C GLY A 31 11.23 -5.16 12.07
N LEU A 32 12.24 -4.42 12.54
CA LEU A 32 12.31 -2.96 12.41
C LEU A 32 13.07 -2.63 11.14
N TYR A 33 12.46 -1.85 10.25
CA TYR A 33 13.00 -1.53 8.95
C TYR A 33 13.19 -0.03 8.77
N TYR A 34 14.23 0.32 8.03
CA TYR A 34 14.49 1.67 7.54
C TYR A 34 15.20 1.54 6.20
N ARG A 35 14.69 2.25 5.17
CA ARG A 35 15.22 2.23 3.79
C ARG A 35 15.53 0.83 3.27
N ASP A 36 14.48 0.01 3.21
CA ASP A 36 14.52 -1.38 2.74
C ASP A 36 15.49 -2.30 3.51
N THR A 37 16.00 -1.91 4.68
CA THR A 37 16.95 -2.72 5.46
C THR A 37 16.38 -3.05 6.84
N ARG A 38 16.50 -4.32 7.26
CA ARG A 38 16.04 -4.81 8.56
C ARG A 38 17.06 -4.51 9.67
N PHE A 39 16.89 -3.38 10.35
CA PHE A 39 17.72 -2.95 11.47
C PHE A 39 17.49 -3.79 12.74
N LEU A 40 16.37 -4.48 12.90
CA LEU A 40 16.16 -5.41 14.01
C LEU A 40 15.42 -6.65 13.51
N SER A 41 15.99 -7.83 13.74
CA SER A 41 15.46 -9.11 13.27
C SER A 41 14.94 -10.01 14.38
N ASP A 42 15.34 -9.74 15.63
CA ASP A 42 14.88 -10.45 16.83
C ASP A 42 14.77 -9.45 17.98
N TYR A 43 13.63 -9.47 18.67
CA TYR A 43 13.33 -8.61 19.81
C TYR A 43 12.27 -9.28 20.68
N GLN A 44 12.67 -9.82 21.83
CA GLN A 44 11.76 -10.54 22.73
C GLN A 44 11.94 -10.05 24.17
N LEU A 45 10.83 -9.96 24.90
CA LEU A 45 10.81 -9.68 26.34
C LEU A 45 10.43 -10.94 27.11
N LEU A 46 11.27 -11.30 28.07
CA LEU A 46 11.01 -12.37 29.03
C LEU A 46 10.90 -11.80 30.44
N LEU A 47 10.05 -12.43 31.24
CA LEU A 47 9.90 -12.21 32.68
C LEU A 47 10.39 -13.47 33.40
N ASN A 48 11.44 -13.37 34.21
CA ASN A 48 12.09 -14.51 34.87
C ASN A 48 12.41 -15.66 33.89
N ASP A 49 12.94 -15.31 32.71
CA ASP A 49 13.27 -16.22 31.60
C ASP A 49 12.08 -16.96 30.96
N GLU A 50 10.84 -16.58 31.30
CA GLU A 50 9.61 -17.07 30.67
C GLU A 50 8.88 -15.97 29.89
N LEU A 51 8.00 -16.36 28.97
CA LEU A 51 7.15 -15.42 28.25
C LEU A 51 6.02 -14.95 29.18
N PRO A 52 5.79 -13.62 29.35
CA PRO A 52 4.65 -13.15 30.13
C PRO A 52 3.31 -13.46 29.45
N ASP A 53 2.22 -13.59 30.19
CA ASP A 53 0.91 -13.89 29.59
C ASP A 53 0.32 -12.63 28.95
N LEU A 54 0.05 -12.66 27.63
CA LEU A 54 -0.57 -11.53 26.93
C LEU A 54 -2.05 -11.44 27.31
N LEU A 55 -2.45 -10.30 27.87
CA LEU A 55 -3.84 -10.00 28.24
C LEU A 55 -4.56 -9.27 27.11
N ASP A 56 -3.93 -8.25 26.52
CA ASP A 56 -4.47 -7.50 25.39
C ASP A 56 -3.38 -6.74 24.62
N SER A 57 -3.65 -6.36 23.37
CA SER A 57 -2.78 -5.50 22.57
C SER A 57 -3.55 -4.57 21.62
N SER A 58 -3.02 -3.38 21.35
CA SER A 58 -3.64 -2.39 20.46
C SER A 58 -2.61 -1.64 19.63
N GLY A 59 -2.84 -1.58 18.32
CA GLY A 59 -2.09 -0.76 17.35
C GLY A 59 -2.96 0.25 16.62
N THR A 60 -4.09 0.64 17.21
CA THR A 60 -5.13 1.45 16.56
C THR A 60 -4.64 2.82 16.07
N GLN A 61 -3.54 3.35 16.61
CA GLN A 61 -2.97 4.65 16.24
C GLN A 61 -1.88 4.57 15.15
N ASN A 62 -1.48 3.39 14.68
CA ASN A 62 -0.43 3.14 13.68
C ASN A 62 1.00 3.59 14.03
N THR A 63 1.19 4.58 14.88
CA THR A 63 2.50 5.01 15.37
C THR A 63 2.75 4.50 16.79
N VAL A 64 1.68 4.11 17.49
CA VAL A 64 1.72 3.66 18.88
C VAL A 64 1.16 2.25 19.00
N GLY A 65 1.91 1.39 19.69
CA GLY A 65 1.49 0.07 20.13
C GLY A 65 1.40 0.01 21.65
N MET A 66 0.33 -0.59 22.16
CA MET A 66 0.15 -0.88 23.59
C MET A 66 -0.01 -2.38 23.77
N PHE A 67 0.71 -2.96 24.72
CA PHE A 67 0.66 -4.39 25.02
C PHE A 67 0.57 -4.55 26.54
N GLN A 68 -0.47 -5.26 26.99
CA GLN A 68 -0.73 -5.51 28.40
C GLN A 68 -0.49 -6.98 28.72
N PHE A 69 0.32 -7.24 29.73
CA PHE A 69 0.65 -8.59 30.16
C PHE A 69 0.40 -8.79 31.66
N GLY A 70 0.21 -10.05 32.02
CA GLY A 70 0.35 -10.58 33.38
C GLY A 70 1.56 -11.50 33.47
N ASN A 71 1.99 -11.83 34.69
CA ASN A 71 2.97 -12.89 34.90
C ASN A 71 2.33 -14.29 34.85
N PRO A 72 3.05 -15.32 34.40
CA PRO A 72 2.69 -16.72 34.63
C PRO A 72 2.91 -17.07 36.11
N LEU A 73 2.76 -18.34 36.49
CA LEU A 73 3.14 -18.81 37.82
C LEU A 73 4.66 -18.66 37.97
N LEU A 74 5.12 -17.84 38.90
CA LEU A 74 6.55 -17.62 39.13
C LEU A 74 6.97 -18.11 40.51
N GLU A 75 8.22 -18.55 40.61
CA GLU A 75 8.94 -18.55 41.88
C GLU A 75 9.88 -17.34 41.89
N SER A 76 9.76 -16.49 42.91
CA SER A 76 10.71 -15.41 43.13
C SER A 76 12.08 -15.98 43.51
N ALA A 77 13.14 -15.17 43.36
CA ALA A 77 14.49 -15.54 43.78
C ALA A 77 14.61 -15.90 45.28
N ALA A 78 13.64 -15.48 46.10
CA ALA A 78 13.53 -15.80 47.53
C ALA A 78 12.74 -17.11 47.81
N GLY A 79 12.33 -17.85 46.79
CA GLY A 79 11.55 -19.10 46.92
C GLY A 79 10.07 -18.89 47.23
N GLN A 80 9.57 -17.64 47.12
CA GLN A 80 8.15 -17.33 47.29
C GLN A 80 7.40 -17.55 45.98
N THR A 81 6.29 -18.29 46.03
CA THR A 81 5.36 -18.46 44.91
C THR A 81 4.62 -17.15 44.64
N VAL A 82 4.74 -16.64 43.42
CA VAL A 82 3.98 -15.49 42.91
C VAL A 82 2.92 -16.04 41.98
N LEU A 83 1.65 -15.80 42.33
CA LEU A 83 0.52 -16.32 41.57
C LEU A 83 0.41 -15.63 40.19
N PRO A 84 -0.16 -16.31 39.17
CA PRO A 84 -0.39 -15.70 37.87
C PRO A 84 -1.21 -14.41 37.96
N ASN A 85 -0.96 -13.47 37.06
CA ASN A 85 -1.68 -12.18 36.94
C ASN A 85 -1.67 -11.33 38.22
N THR A 86 -0.58 -11.38 39.00
CA THR A 86 -0.37 -10.51 40.18
C THR A 86 0.76 -9.50 39.98
N ILE A 87 1.50 -9.61 38.87
CA ILE A 87 2.41 -8.60 38.35
C ILE A 87 1.85 -8.14 37.00
N GLY A 88 1.56 -6.84 36.89
CA GLY A 88 1.16 -6.23 35.63
C GLY A 88 2.38 -5.72 34.89
N ILE A 89 2.48 -6.00 33.58
CA ILE A 89 3.50 -5.41 32.72
C ILE A 89 2.80 -4.71 31.56
N GLN A 90 3.07 -3.43 31.39
CA GLN A 90 2.58 -2.65 30.26
C GLN A 90 3.76 -2.23 29.39
N ARG A 91 3.74 -2.62 28.11
CA ARG A 91 4.67 -2.15 27.08
C ARG A 91 3.98 -1.10 26.24
N TYR A 92 4.53 0.11 26.23
CA TYR A 92 4.11 1.21 25.37
C TYR A 92 5.20 1.48 24.33
N ARG A 93 4.90 1.25 23.05
CA ARG A 93 5.83 1.40 21.91
C ARG A 93 5.41 2.58 21.06
N VAL A 94 6.35 3.43 20.69
CA VAL A 94 6.16 4.56 19.76
C VAL A 94 7.18 4.46 18.63
N ILE A 95 6.70 4.62 17.39
CA ILE A 95 7.55 4.78 16.20
C ILE A 95 7.58 6.25 15.82
N ASP A 96 8.78 6.80 15.77
CA ASP A 96 9.05 8.18 15.41
C ASP A 96 10.29 8.28 14.50
N GLN A 97 11.40 8.78 15.05
CA GLN A 97 12.74 8.74 14.52
C GLN A 97 13.41 7.38 14.79
N GLY A 98 12.81 6.56 15.64
CA GLY A 98 13.26 5.21 15.87
C GLY A 98 12.11 4.42 16.45
N MET A 99 12.44 3.53 17.38
CA MET A 99 11.46 2.86 18.21
C MET A 99 11.76 3.21 19.66
N THR A 100 10.84 3.91 20.31
CA THR A 100 10.88 4.15 21.75
C THR A 100 9.94 3.19 22.44
N GLU A 101 10.38 2.58 23.53
CA GLU A 101 9.55 1.75 24.38
C GLU A 101 9.65 2.13 25.84
N GLN A 102 8.51 2.11 26.51
CA GLN A 102 8.39 2.26 27.96
C GLN A 102 7.73 0.99 28.50
N ILE A 103 8.43 0.32 29.42
CA ILE A 103 7.95 -0.87 30.12
C ILE A 103 7.63 -0.45 31.55
N GLN A 104 6.35 -0.51 31.91
CA GLN A 104 5.88 -0.29 33.26
C GLN A 104 5.58 -1.63 33.91
N ILE A 105 6.01 -1.81 35.15
CA ILE A 105 5.82 -3.04 35.93
C ILE A 105 5.14 -2.65 37.23
N HIS A 106 4.04 -3.31 37.57
CA HIS A 106 3.32 -3.09 38.82
C HIS A 106 3.21 -4.38 39.63
N ASN A 107 3.53 -4.31 40.92
CA ASN A 107 3.35 -5.43 41.84
C ASN A 107 2.02 -5.35 42.62
N TYR A 108 1.00 -6.11 42.19
CA TYR A 108 -0.30 -6.16 42.89
C TYR A 108 -0.31 -7.05 44.13
N ASN A 109 0.81 -7.68 44.50
CA ASN A 109 0.89 -8.50 45.70
C ASN A 109 0.96 -7.62 46.97
N PRO A 110 0.54 -8.15 48.13
CA PRO A 110 0.69 -7.48 49.42
C PRO A 110 2.09 -7.68 50.04
N PHE A 111 3.06 -8.18 49.26
CA PHE A 111 4.44 -8.49 49.68
C PHE A 111 5.43 -8.10 48.58
N PRO A 112 6.71 -7.87 48.92
CA PRO A 112 7.74 -7.55 47.94
C PRO A 112 8.04 -8.74 47.01
N VAL A 113 8.35 -8.46 45.75
CA VAL A 113 8.65 -9.45 44.71
C VAL A 113 9.94 -9.08 43.98
N SER A 114 10.89 -10.02 43.93
CA SER A 114 12.09 -9.94 43.10
C SER A 114 11.82 -10.56 41.73
N LEU A 115 12.10 -9.82 40.65
CA LEU A 115 11.91 -10.26 39.27
C LEU A 115 13.04 -9.82 38.34
N SER A 116 13.17 -10.48 37.19
CA SER A 116 14.06 -10.09 36.10
C SER A 116 13.29 -9.86 34.80
N LEU A 117 13.64 -8.79 34.09
CA LEU A 117 13.26 -8.61 32.69
C LEU A 117 14.47 -8.90 31.81
N THR A 118 14.31 -9.76 30.83
CA THR A 118 15.36 -10.12 29.86
C THR A 118 14.93 -9.71 28.47
N PHE A 119 15.75 -8.90 27.78
CA PHE A 119 15.58 -8.59 26.36
C PHE A 119 16.53 -9.44 25.53
N ILE A 120 15.98 -10.18 24.56
CA ILE A 120 16.77 -10.90 23.55
C ILE A 120 16.73 -10.11 22.26
N VAL A 121 17.89 -9.69 21.77
CA VAL A 121 17.99 -8.79 20.61
C VAL A 121 19.00 -9.29 19.58
N SER A 122 18.67 -9.10 18.30
CA SER A 122 19.55 -9.45 17.18
C SER A 122 19.23 -8.64 15.93
N SER A 123 20.24 -8.37 15.11
CA SER A 123 20.10 -7.69 13.83
C SER A 123 20.91 -8.41 12.77
N ASP A 124 20.23 -8.76 11.68
CA ASP A 124 20.87 -9.36 10.51
C ASP A 124 21.11 -8.37 9.36
N PHE A 125 20.53 -7.17 9.43
CA PHE A 125 20.67 -6.10 8.44
C PHE A 125 20.32 -6.54 7.01
N ARG A 126 19.40 -7.51 6.88
CA ARG A 126 19.00 -8.01 5.56
C ARG A 126 18.21 -6.94 4.81
N ASP A 127 18.53 -6.83 3.52
CA ASP A 127 17.74 -6.06 2.56
C ASP A 127 16.36 -6.70 2.36
N ILE A 128 15.33 -5.91 2.09
CA ILE A 128 13.96 -6.39 1.89
C ILE A 128 13.85 -7.38 0.74
N PHE A 129 14.63 -7.22 -0.33
CA PHE A 129 14.67 -8.18 -1.44
C PHE A 129 15.30 -9.50 -0.99
N ASP A 130 16.33 -9.45 -0.16
CA ASP A 130 16.93 -10.64 0.43
C ASP A 130 15.95 -11.33 1.40
N VAL A 131 15.21 -10.58 2.24
CA VAL A 131 14.11 -11.11 3.06
C VAL A 131 13.03 -11.76 2.19
N ARG A 132 12.76 -11.19 1.02
CA ARG A 132 11.87 -11.72 -0.02
C ARG A 132 12.51 -12.83 -0.87
N GLY A 133 13.69 -13.32 -0.50
CA GLY A 133 14.34 -14.47 -1.14
C GLY A 133 14.88 -14.21 -2.54
N PHE A 134 15.07 -12.95 -2.93
CA PHE A 134 15.82 -12.62 -4.14
C PHE A 134 17.27 -13.11 -3.99
N ARG A 135 17.85 -13.52 -5.11
CA ARG A 135 19.24 -14.00 -5.12
C ARG A 135 20.17 -12.87 -4.72
N ARG A 136 20.96 -13.09 -3.67
CA ARG A 136 21.98 -12.17 -3.18
C ARG A 136 23.33 -12.50 -3.82
N MET A 137 24.04 -11.50 -4.34
CA MET A 137 25.36 -11.69 -4.97
C MET A 137 26.49 -11.44 -3.97
N GLN A 138 26.36 -10.43 -3.12
CA GLN A 138 27.37 -10.06 -2.12
C GLN A 138 26.71 -9.81 -0.77
N ARG A 139 27.40 -10.13 0.32
CA ARG A 139 26.97 -9.81 1.69
C ARG A 139 28.12 -9.13 2.41
N GLY A 140 27.78 -8.14 3.22
CA GLY A 140 28.70 -7.51 4.15
C GLY A 140 28.94 -8.37 5.37
N ARG A 141 29.49 -7.76 6.42
CA ARG A 141 29.85 -8.45 7.67
C ARG A 141 29.02 -7.94 8.83
N VAL A 142 28.20 -8.80 9.42
CA VAL A 142 27.56 -8.55 10.72
C VAL A 142 28.64 -8.53 11.80
N LEU A 143 28.62 -7.51 12.64
CA LEU A 143 29.58 -7.26 13.71
C LEU A 143 29.06 -7.85 15.03
N LEU A 144 29.97 -8.18 15.95
CA LEU A 144 29.56 -8.56 17.30
C LEU A 144 28.91 -7.36 18.01
N PRO A 145 27.84 -7.59 18.81
CA PRO A 145 27.26 -6.55 19.64
C PRO A 145 28.33 -5.91 20.52
N ARG A 146 28.32 -4.58 20.62
CA ARG A 146 29.17 -3.83 21.55
C ARG A 146 28.29 -3.22 22.64
N ARG A 147 28.77 -3.25 23.88
CA ARG A 147 28.12 -2.59 25.02
C ARG A 147 28.95 -1.39 25.45
N GLU A 148 28.27 -0.27 25.65
CA GLU A 148 28.82 0.98 26.15
C GLU A 148 27.87 1.50 27.24
N GLU A 149 28.19 1.23 28.52
CA GLU A 149 27.34 1.58 29.67
C GLU A 149 25.89 1.07 29.54
N ASN A 150 24.93 1.98 29.31
CA ASN A 150 23.50 1.74 29.09
C ASN A 150 23.12 1.64 27.60
N GLU A 151 24.10 1.59 26.70
CA GLU A 151 23.93 1.45 25.26
C GLU A 151 24.42 0.06 24.78
N VAL A 152 23.67 -0.54 23.87
CA VAL A 152 24.04 -1.75 23.15
C VAL A 152 23.91 -1.46 21.67
N VAL A 153 24.98 -1.68 20.92
CA VAL A 153 25.02 -1.42 19.49
C VAL A 153 25.21 -2.71 18.72
N LEU A 154 24.27 -2.97 17.82
CA LEU A 154 24.32 -4.04 16.83
C LEU A 154 24.82 -3.39 15.52
N GLY A 155 25.79 -3.99 14.84
CA GLY A 155 26.45 -3.35 13.70
C GLY A 155 26.60 -4.25 12.49
N TYR A 156 26.66 -3.66 11.30
CA TYR A 156 26.91 -4.33 10.04
C TYR A 156 27.72 -3.43 9.11
N ARG A 157 28.76 -4.00 8.50
CA ARG A 157 29.58 -3.33 7.50
C ARG A 157 29.21 -3.85 6.11
N ALA A 158 28.57 -3.00 5.33
CA ALA A 158 28.12 -3.28 3.97
C ALA A 158 29.30 -3.43 2.98
N PRO A 159 29.13 -4.14 1.85
CA PRO A 159 30.16 -4.26 0.81
C PRO A 159 30.54 -2.91 0.17
N ASP A 160 29.62 -1.95 0.14
CA ASP A 160 29.82 -0.59 -0.36
C ASP A 160 30.49 0.35 0.67
N GLY A 161 30.98 -0.19 1.80
CA GLY A 161 31.72 0.55 2.82
C GLY A 161 30.84 1.26 3.86
N HIS A 162 29.52 1.23 3.72
CA HIS A 162 28.63 1.81 4.72
C HIS A 162 28.64 0.99 6.02
N LEU A 163 28.55 1.71 7.15
CA LEU A 163 28.34 1.12 8.47
C LEU A 163 26.90 1.42 8.90
N LEU A 164 26.15 0.34 9.08
CA LEU A 164 24.77 0.33 9.55
C LEU A 164 24.76 -0.14 11.00
N GLU A 165 24.07 0.59 11.87
CA GLU A 165 23.99 0.26 13.28
C GLU A 165 22.56 0.38 13.81
N THR A 166 22.22 -0.50 14.74
CA THR A 166 21.02 -0.38 15.58
C THR A 166 21.49 -0.07 16.98
N VAL A 167 21.27 1.17 17.38
CA VAL A 167 21.73 1.70 18.67
C VAL A 167 20.58 1.61 19.66
N MET A 168 20.72 0.76 20.67
CA MET A 168 19.73 0.55 21.72
C MET A 168 20.21 1.21 23.01
N ARG A 169 19.51 2.24 23.48
CA ARG A 169 19.82 2.96 24.72
C ARG A 169 18.74 2.77 25.75
N PHE A 170 19.12 2.36 26.96
CA PHE A 170 18.23 2.10 28.08
C PHE A 170 18.29 3.21 29.13
N SER A 171 17.22 3.44 29.88
CA SER A 171 17.17 4.45 30.96
C SER A 171 18.10 4.12 32.13
N ARG A 172 18.51 2.84 32.25
CA ARG A 172 19.54 2.38 33.19
C ARG A 172 20.43 1.31 32.54
N THR A 173 21.58 1.07 33.13
CA THR A 173 22.52 0.03 32.70
C THR A 173 21.94 -1.38 32.96
N PRO A 174 22.04 -2.32 31.99
CA PRO A 174 21.70 -3.72 32.24
C PRO A 174 22.59 -4.32 33.34
N ASP A 175 21.99 -5.06 34.26
CA ASP A 175 22.69 -5.76 35.33
C ASP A 175 23.62 -6.82 34.75
N GLU A 176 23.15 -7.53 33.73
CA GLU A 176 23.94 -8.52 32.99
C GLU A 176 23.74 -8.37 31.48
N THR A 177 24.80 -8.66 30.74
CA THR A 177 24.77 -8.67 29.28
C THR A 177 25.52 -9.89 28.78
N LEU A 178 24.81 -10.82 28.17
CA LEU A 178 25.39 -11.99 27.55
C LEU A 178 25.40 -11.78 26.03
N ILE A 179 26.60 -11.82 25.44
CA ILE A 179 26.77 -11.75 23.98
C ILE A 179 27.06 -13.15 23.50
N VAL A 180 26.19 -13.66 22.63
CA VAL A 180 26.37 -14.93 21.95
C VAL A 180 26.85 -14.62 20.53
N ALA A 181 28.06 -15.05 20.21
CA ALA A 181 28.57 -14.98 18.85
C ALA A 181 27.64 -15.78 17.93
N GLY A 182 27.30 -15.20 16.78
CA GLY A 182 26.51 -15.90 15.78
C GLY A 182 27.21 -17.17 15.31
N ALA A 183 26.44 -18.23 15.04
CA ALA A 183 26.97 -19.40 14.34
C ALA A 183 27.09 -19.05 12.85
N GLY A 184 28.27 -19.28 12.26
CA GLY A 184 28.46 -19.15 10.81
C GLY A 184 27.48 -20.05 10.03
N TYR A 185 27.38 -19.85 8.71
CA TYR A 185 26.48 -20.61 7.83
C TYR A 185 26.56 -22.12 8.11
N THR A 186 25.60 -22.67 8.84
CA THR A 186 25.47 -24.11 9.00
C THR A 186 24.36 -24.58 8.07
N ALA A 187 24.59 -25.71 7.39
CA ALA A 187 23.62 -26.34 6.50
C ALA A 187 22.33 -26.80 7.24
N GLU A 188 22.31 -26.68 8.56
CA GLU A 188 21.21 -27.04 9.46
C GLU A 188 20.27 -25.86 9.78
N LEU A 189 20.56 -24.64 9.32
CA LEU A 189 19.65 -23.50 9.49
C LEU A 189 18.55 -23.57 8.43
N GLU A 190 17.34 -23.96 8.88
CA GLU A 190 16.15 -24.19 8.06
C GLU A 190 15.92 -23.11 6.98
N GLU A 191 15.68 -23.56 5.74
CA GLU A 191 15.22 -22.73 4.63
C GLU A 191 14.00 -21.91 5.08
N LEU A 192 14.07 -20.58 5.02
CA LEU A 192 12.91 -19.74 5.29
C LEU A 192 11.94 -19.92 4.12
N ARG A 193 10.88 -20.70 4.35
CA ARG A 193 9.79 -20.94 3.41
C ARG A 193 8.69 -19.93 3.66
N ALA A 194 8.81 -18.75 3.06
CA ALA A 194 7.74 -17.75 3.08
C ALA A 194 7.03 -17.74 1.73
N MET A 195 5.70 -17.68 1.77
CA MET A 195 4.94 -17.13 0.65
C MET A 195 5.18 -15.62 0.65
N LEU A 196 5.25 -14.99 -0.52
CA LEU A 196 5.48 -13.56 -0.64
C LEU A 196 4.44 -12.98 -1.59
N PRO A 197 4.06 -11.69 -1.44
CA PRO A 197 3.14 -11.08 -2.39
C PRO A 197 3.71 -11.17 -3.81
N GLY A 198 2.83 -11.45 -4.78
CA GLY A 198 3.20 -11.64 -6.18
C GLY A 198 3.82 -13.01 -6.51
N ASN A 199 4.15 -13.83 -5.50
CA ASN A 199 4.71 -15.16 -5.66
C ASN A 199 3.83 -16.20 -4.95
N ASP A 200 2.88 -16.80 -5.68
CA ASP A 200 2.12 -17.96 -5.21
C ASP A 200 2.99 -19.24 -5.11
N ARG A 201 4.32 -19.09 -5.28
CA ARG A 201 5.34 -20.10 -5.05
C ARG A 201 6.14 -19.76 -3.80
N VAL A 202 6.44 -20.80 -3.00
CA VAL A 202 7.35 -20.67 -1.86
C VAL A 202 8.74 -20.29 -2.36
N VAL A 203 9.19 -19.09 -1.99
CA VAL A 203 10.57 -18.67 -2.25
C VAL A 203 11.46 -19.29 -1.19
N ARG A 204 12.54 -19.95 -1.62
CA ARG A 204 13.58 -20.46 -0.72
C ARG A 204 14.67 -19.42 -0.63
N SER A 205 14.77 -18.74 0.52
CA SER A 205 15.96 -17.93 0.78
C SER A 205 17.15 -18.84 1.04
N GLU A 206 18.36 -18.42 0.65
CA GLU A 206 19.59 -19.10 1.08
C GLU A 206 19.63 -19.20 2.62
N PRO A 207 20.14 -20.32 3.18
CA PRO A 207 20.31 -20.46 4.63
C PRO A 207 21.11 -19.30 5.19
N ALA A 208 20.46 -18.46 6.00
CA ALA A 208 21.15 -17.38 6.70
C ALA A 208 21.84 -17.97 7.94
N GLY A 209 23.13 -17.66 8.13
CA GLY A 209 23.80 -17.88 9.41
C GLY A 209 23.05 -17.22 10.56
N GLN A 210 23.19 -17.73 11.78
CA GLN A 210 22.54 -17.12 12.94
C GLN A 210 23.26 -15.81 13.27
N ALA A 211 22.57 -14.68 13.15
CA ALA A 211 23.14 -13.40 13.53
C ALA A 211 23.53 -13.40 15.03
N PRO A 212 24.60 -12.68 15.43
CA PRO A 212 24.94 -12.50 16.84
C PRO A 212 23.74 -12.00 17.65
N ARG A 213 23.64 -12.48 18.89
CA ARG A 213 22.55 -12.12 19.80
C ARG A 213 23.11 -11.49 21.07
N ALA A 214 22.39 -10.52 21.62
CA ALA A 214 22.61 -10.02 22.97
C ALA A 214 21.39 -10.32 23.85
N SER A 215 21.64 -10.83 25.05
CA SER A 215 20.65 -10.99 26.11
C SER A 215 20.95 -9.97 27.20
N LEU A 216 19.97 -9.12 27.53
CA LEU A 216 20.11 -7.97 28.42
C LEU A 216 19.17 -8.15 29.61
N LEU A 217 19.72 -8.39 30.79
CA LEU A 217 18.96 -8.70 31.99
C LEU A 217 18.91 -7.49 32.93
N PHE A 218 17.72 -7.18 33.41
CA PHE A 218 17.43 -6.12 34.37
C PHE A 218 16.73 -6.70 35.60
N ARG A 219 17.31 -6.53 36.79
CA ARG A 219 16.72 -6.97 38.06
C ARG A 219 15.88 -5.88 38.70
N PHE A 220 14.73 -6.25 39.23
CA PHE A 220 13.84 -5.35 39.96
C PHE A 220 13.46 -5.98 41.30
N GLU A 221 13.54 -5.17 42.35
CA GLU A 221 12.97 -5.46 43.66
C GLU A 221 11.77 -4.53 43.83
N LEU A 222 10.57 -5.10 43.74
CA LEU A 222 9.32 -4.33 43.84
C LEU A 222 8.72 -4.53 45.22
N GLU A 223 8.55 -3.45 45.97
CA GLU A 223 7.75 -3.45 47.18
C GLU A 223 6.28 -3.79 46.88
N ALA A 224 5.52 -4.15 47.91
CA ALA A 224 4.08 -4.37 47.79
C ALA A 224 3.39 -3.13 47.21
N GLN A 225 2.53 -3.30 46.20
CA GLN A 225 1.78 -2.21 45.55
C GLN A 225 2.65 -1.11 44.91
N SER A 226 3.88 -1.43 44.48
CA SER A 226 4.80 -0.47 43.88
C SER A 226 4.98 -0.67 42.38
N ASP A 227 5.43 0.41 41.72
CA ASP A 227 5.72 0.48 40.29
C ASP A 227 7.23 0.53 40.04
N ALA A 228 7.66 -0.01 38.90
CA ALA A 228 8.94 0.28 38.28
C ALA A 228 8.77 0.57 36.79
N GLU A 229 9.76 1.27 36.25
CA GLU A 229 9.79 1.64 34.84
C GLU A 229 11.16 1.39 34.22
N LEU A 230 11.15 0.94 32.98
CA LEU A 230 12.31 0.87 32.10
C LEU A 230 11.97 1.48 30.75
N THR A 231 12.75 2.47 30.32
CA THR A 231 12.61 3.06 28.99
C THR A 231 13.77 2.58 28.12
N LEU A 232 13.50 2.28 26.85
CA LEU A 232 14.54 2.09 25.86
C LEU A 232 14.22 2.82 24.55
N THR A 233 15.27 3.17 23.82
CA THR A 233 15.19 3.77 22.48
C THR A 233 16.06 2.96 21.54
N LEU A 234 15.55 2.66 20.35
CA LEU A 234 16.29 2.03 19.27
C LEU A 234 16.37 3.00 18.10
N THR A 235 17.59 3.33 17.68
CA THR A 235 17.84 4.26 16.58
C THR A 235 18.62 3.55 15.47
N PRO A 236 18.03 3.40 14.27
CA PRO A 236 18.79 3.07 13.07
C PRO A 236 19.81 4.18 12.75
N ARG A 237 21.07 3.82 12.60
CA ARG A 237 22.13 4.73 12.15
C ARG A 237 22.77 4.23 10.87
N TRP A 238 23.04 5.16 9.97
CA TRP A 238 23.70 4.89 8.70
C TRP A 238 24.81 5.91 8.48
N THR A 239 26.04 5.42 8.44
CA THR A 239 27.26 6.20 8.23
C THR A 239 28.03 5.69 7.01
N ALA A 240 28.73 6.60 6.32
CA ALA A 240 29.73 6.23 5.32
C ALA A 240 31.12 6.68 5.78
N GLU A 241 32.11 5.84 5.53
CA GLU A 241 33.52 6.24 5.56
C GLU A 241 33.82 7.02 4.28
N SER A 242 34.25 8.27 4.39
CA SER A 242 34.74 9.04 3.25
C SER A 242 36.15 8.59 2.86
N SER A 243 36.55 8.93 1.63
CA SER A 243 37.85 8.62 1.05
C SER A 243 39.05 9.22 1.80
N ASP A 244 38.81 10.17 2.72
CA ASP A 244 39.81 10.77 3.62
C ASP A 244 39.88 10.10 5.01
N GLY A 245 39.10 9.03 5.23
CA GLY A 245 39.03 8.31 6.50
C GLY A 245 38.17 8.97 7.57
N GLN A 246 37.46 10.06 7.26
CA GLN A 246 36.46 10.63 8.16
C GLN A 246 35.14 9.83 8.10
N VAL A 247 34.42 9.77 9.21
CA VAL A 247 33.09 9.13 9.26
C VAL A 247 32.06 10.24 9.15
N HIS A 248 31.31 10.25 8.05
CA HIS A 248 30.18 11.16 7.90
C HIS A 248 28.88 10.43 8.20
N THR A 249 28.11 10.97 9.16
CA THR A 249 26.74 10.56 9.39
C THR A 249 25.89 11.01 8.20
N ILE A 250 25.50 10.07 7.34
CA ILE A 250 24.65 10.35 6.18
C ILE A 250 23.24 10.68 6.66
N THR A 251 22.73 9.94 7.65
CA THR A 251 21.44 10.25 8.27
C THR A 251 21.41 9.72 9.70
N THR A 252 21.18 10.61 10.64
CA THR A 252 20.49 10.27 11.89
C THR A 252 19.06 10.70 11.75
N THR A 253 18.14 9.92 12.29
CA THR A 253 16.73 10.26 12.37
C THR A 253 16.48 11.47 13.32
N ASN A 254 17.49 12.17 13.80
CA ASN A 254 17.37 13.28 14.75
C ASN A 254 16.84 14.63 14.17
N GLY A 255 16.24 14.65 12.98
CA GLY A 255 15.63 15.86 12.42
C GLY A 255 14.15 15.96 12.81
N PRO A 256 13.56 17.15 13.02
CA PRO A 256 12.13 17.25 13.29
C PRO A 256 11.34 16.65 12.12
N LEU A 257 10.59 15.58 12.36
CA LEU A 257 9.57 15.13 11.41
C LEU A 257 8.47 16.19 11.46
N PRO A 258 8.15 16.88 10.36
CA PRO A 258 6.90 17.59 10.30
C PRO A 258 5.81 16.52 10.36
N VAL A 259 5.18 16.35 11.53
CA VAL A 259 3.83 15.78 11.60
C VAL A 259 2.90 16.83 11.01
N ALA A 260 2.98 17.02 9.70
CA ALA A 260 1.94 17.72 8.97
C ALA A 260 0.74 16.77 9.02
N SER A 261 -0.18 17.01 9.95
CA SER A 261 -1.50 16.42 9.85
C SER A 261 -2.05 16.87 8.50
N GLU A 262 -2.05 16.00 7.49
CA GLU A 262 -2.85 16.25 6.29
C GLU A 262 -4.31 16.41 6.76
N PRO A 263 -4.88 17.62 6.72
CA PRO A 263 -6.23 17.82 7.17
C PRO A 263 -7.13 17.34 6.04
N PHE A 264 -7.45 16.05 6.06
CA PHE A 264 -8.54 15.51 5.26
C PHE A 264 -9.87 16.10 5.75
N PRO A 265 -10.86 16.28 4.85
CA PRO A 265 -12.19 16.68 5.25
C PRO A 265 -12.77 15.69 6.26
N VAL A 266 -13.58 16.21 7.16
CA VAL A 266 -14.32 15.42 8.15
C VAL A 266 -15.61 14.95 7.50
N VAL A 267 -15.76 13.64 7.41
CA VAL A 267 -17.00 13.01 6.94
C VAL A 267 -17.71 12.40 8.14
N GLU A 268 -18.99 12.75 8.31
CA GLU A 268 -19.87 12.17 9.31
C GLU A 268 -21.11 11.62 8.63
N THR A 269 -21.43 10.36 8.88
CA THR A 269 -22.63 9.71 8.35
C THR A 269 -23.54 9.24 9.46
N ASN A 270 -24.78 8.85 9.12
CA ASN A 270 -25.69 8.19 10.07
C ASN A 270 -25.29 6.74 10.40
N ASN A 271 -24.20 6.22 9.82
CA ASN A 271 -23.73 4.86 10.03
C ASN A 271 -22.38 4.87 10.76
N GLU A 272 -22.41 4.56 12.06
CA GLU A 272 -21.21 4.59 12.92
C GLU A 272 -20.15 3.55 12.55
N ILE A 273 -20.57 2.42 11.97
CA ILE A 273 -19.64 1.41 11.45
C ILE A 273 -18.86 2.03 10.29
N PHE A 274 -19.54 2.61 9.31
CA PHE A 274 -18.88 3.25 8.17
C PHE A 274 -18.00 4.44 8.61
N ASN A 275 -18.45 5.27 9.56
CA ASN A 275 -17.63 6.35 10.13
C ASN A 275 -16.29 5.81 10.68
N SER A 276 -16.34 4.70 11.42
CA SER A 276 -15.15 4.06 12.00
C SER A 276 -14.21 3.47 10.92
N LEU A 277 -14.78 2.80 9.91
CA LEU A 277 -14.02 2.21 8.80
C LEU A 277 -13.37 3.29 7.90
N LEU A 278 -14.06 4.40 7.67
CA LEU A 278 -13.54 5.53 6.91
C LEU A 278 -12.41 6.23 7.68
N ASP A 279 -12.59 6.51 8.97
CA ASP A 279 -11.53 7.08 9.82
C ASP A 279 -10.29 6.17 9.86
N ARG A 280 -10.49 4.86 9.97
CA ARG A 280 -9.43 3.85 9.87
C ARG A 280 -8.63 3.99 8.56
N SER A 281 -9.33 4.04 7.44
CA SER A 281 -8.75 4.19 6.09
C SER A 281 -7.94 5.49 5.96
N LEU A 282 -8.49 6.61 6.46
CA LEU A 282 -7.82 7.91 6.45
C LEU A 282 -6.58 7.93 7.36
N ARG A 283 -6.61 7.30 8.54
CA ARG A 283 -5.43 7.15 9.42
C ARG A 283 -4.34 6.30 8.77
N ASP A 284 -4.72 5.24 8.05
CA ASP A 284 -3.78 4.42 7.29
C ASP A 284 -3.07 5.20 6.20
N LEU A 285 -3.81 5.98 5.41
CA LEU A 285 -3.22 6.86 4.40
C LEU A 285 -2.27 7.89 5.03
N ARG A 286 -2.67 8.56 6.13
CA ARG A 286 -1.78 9.49 6.86
C ARG A 286 -0.47 8.83 7.29
N THR A 287 -0.54 7.57 7.73
CA THR A 287 0.63 6.78 8.14
C THR A 287 1.53 6.42 6.97
N LEU A 288 0.94 6.15 5.80
CA LEU A 288 1.67 5.77 4.59
C LEU A 288 2.31 6.97 3.87
N ILE A 289 1.84 8.20 4.09
CA ILE A 289 2.53 9.41 3.62
C ILE A 289 3.96 9.43 4.17
N THR A 290 4.93 9.42 3.26
CA THR A 290 6.34 9.22 3.58
C THR A 290 7.19 10.27 2.85
N PRO A 291 8.07 10.98 3.57
CA PRO A 291 9.10 11.78 2.91
C PRO A 291 10.16 10.84 2.34
N PHE A 292 10.37 10.88 1.03
CA PHE A 292 11.45 10.18 0.36
C PHE A 292 12.47 11.17 -0.20
N PRO A 293 13.70 10.72 -0.52
CA PRO A 293 14.60 11.50 -1.36
C PRO A 293 13.90 11.93 -2.65
N GLY A 294 13.80 13.24 -2.88
CA GLY A 294 13.10 13.79 -4.05
C GLY A 294 11.63 14.13 -3.83
N GLY A 295 11.05 13.96 -2.64
CA GLY A 295 9.73 14.51 -2.29
C GLY A 295 8.88 13.57 -1.43
N ARG A 296 7.68 14.04 -1.06
CA ARG A 296 6.71 13.28 -0.28
C ARG A 296 5.80 12.47 -1.21
N LEU A 297 5.52 11.22 -0.85
CA LEU A 297 4.63 10.31 -1.57
C LEU A 297 3.92 9.38 -0.59
N VAL A 298 2.77 8.82 -0.96
CA VAL A 298 2.17 7.71 -0.22
C VAL A 298 2.96 6.43 -0.53
N ALA A 299 3.52 5.79 0.49
CA ALA A 299 4.18 4.50 0.34
C ALA A 299 3.15 3.40 0.03
N ALA A 300 3.50 2.45 -0.84
CA ALA A 300 2.54 1.46 -1.35
C ALA A 300 1.95 0.56 -0.26
N GLY A 301 2.75 0.03 0.66
CA GLY A 301 2.20 -0.83 1.72
C GLY A 301 3.24 -1.47 2.63
N ILE A 302 2.78 -1.90 3.80
CA ILE A 302 3.62 -2.52 4.84
C ILE A 302 3.28 -4.02 4.91
N PRO A 303 4.25 -4.94 4.93
CA PRO A 303 5.68 -4.71 5.17
C PRO A 303 6.60 -4.62 3.95
N TRP A 304 6.10 -4.91 2.75
CA TRP A 304 6.97 -5.21 1.61
C TRP A 304 7.30 -4.00 0.73
N PHE A 305 6.47 -2.97 0.77
CA PHE A 305 6.39 -1.92 -0.24
C PHE A 305 6.44 -0.51 0.37
N VAL A 306 7.21 -0.32 1.44
CA VAL A 306 7.46 1.02 2.01
C VAL A 306 8.50 1.77 1.17
N ALA A 307 8.09 2.14 -0.04
CA ALA A 307 8.92 2.79 -1.04
C ALA A 307 8.06 3.62 -2.01
N PRO A 308 8.66 4.49 -2.83
CA PRO A 308 7.99 5.14 -3.95
C PRO A 308 7.53 4.12 -4.98
N PHE A 309 6.21 4.04 -5.22
CA PHE A 309 5.59 3.23 -6.26
C PHE A 309 4.71 4.12 -7.14
N GLY A 310 4.98 4.16 -8.45
CA GLY A 310 4.29 5.06 -9.37
C GLY A 310 2.80 4.74 -9.47
N ARG A 311 2.47 3.52 -9.91
CA ARG A 311 1.08 3.07 -10.08
C ARG A 311 0.27 3.17 -8.80
N ASP A 312 0.75 2.60 -7.69
CA ASP A 312 0.06 2.62 -6.40
C ASP A 312 -0.25 4.05 -5.96
N SER A 313 0.71 4.96 -6.09
CA SER A 313 0.54 6.36 -5.70
C SER A 313 -0.42 7.10 -6.62
N LEU A 314 -0.40 6.81 -7.93
CA LEU A 314 -1.32 7.41 -8.91
C LEU A 314 -2.76 6.98 -8.66
N ILE A 315 -3.01 5.68 -8.45
CA ILE A 315 -4.35 5.16 -8.14
C ILE A 315 -4.83 5.68 -6.79
N THR A 316 -3.97 5.68 -5.76
CA THR A 316 -4.32 6.24 -4.45
C THR A 316 -4.64 7.74 -4.55
N ALA A 317 -3.87 8.49 -5.33
CA ALA A 317 -4.12 9.91 -5.55
C ALA A 317 -5.45 10.16 -6.27
N LEU A 318 -5.78 9.38 -7.30
CA LEU A 318 -7.09 9.41 -7.97
C LEU A 318 -8.23 9.14 -6.98
N GLN A 319 -8.07 8.12 -6.14
CA GLN A 319 -9.02 7.73 -5.10
C GLN A 319 -9.25 8.82 -4.04
N MET A 320 -8.26 9.68 -3.83
CA MET A 320 -8.24 10.67 -2.76
C MET A 320 -8.55 12.10 -3.22
N LEU A 321 -8.95 12.34 -4.47
CA LEU A 321 -9.19 13.70 -4.97
C LEU A 321 -10.25 14.47 -4.16
N MET A 322 -11.34 13.83 -3.72
CA MET A 322 -12.33 14.46 -2.82
C MET A 322 -11.74 14.87 -1.46
N PHE A 323 -10.71 14.17 -0.98
CA PHE A 323 -10.14 14.36 0.35
C PHE A 323 -8.87 15.20 0.38
N SER A 324 -8.03 15.11 -0.65
CA SER A 324 -6.79 15.88 -0.77
C SER A 324 -6.32 15.95 -2.24
N PRO A 325 -6.79 16.96 -3.00
CA PRO A 325 -6.17 17.29 -4.29
C PRO A 325 -4.68 17.61 -4.15
N ALA A 326 -4.24 18.11 -2.99
CA ALA A 326 -2.84 18.39 -2.70
C ALA A 326 -1.97 17.11 -2.74
N MET A 327 -2.47 15.98 -2.21
CA MET A 327 -1.79 14.69 -2.30
C MET A 327 -1.54 14.28 -3.77
N ALA A 328 -2.52 14.50 -4.65
CA ALA A 328 -2.37 14.22 -6.07
C ALA A 328 -1.30 15.11 -6.73
N VAL A 329 -1.27 16.41 -6.39
CA VAL A 329 -0.23 17.33 -6.87
C VAL A 329 1.16 16.87 -6.41
N GLU A 330 1.33 16.46 -5.16
CA GLU A 330 2.61 15.95 -4.65
C GLU A 330 3.06 14.68 -5.37
N THR A 331 2.13 13.75 -5.62
CA THR A 331 2.38 12.55 -6.43
C THR A 331 2.86 12.92 -7.83
N LEU A 332 2.17 13.83 -8.53
CA LEU A 332 2.57 14.29 -9.86
C LEU A 332 3.96 14.94 -9.83
N ARG A 333 4.24 15.79 -8.85
CA ARG A 333 5.56 16.45 -8.69
C ARG A 333 6.68 15.44 -8.47
N TYR A 334 6.47 14.45 -7.61
CA TYR A 334 7.45 13.40 -7.36
C TYR A 334 7.73 12.60 -8.63
N LEU A 335 6.70 12.12 -9.31
CA LEU A 335 6.83 11.27 -10.49
C LEU A 335 7.37 12.03 -11.71
N ALA A 336 7.02 13.30 -11.89
CA ALA A 336 7.59 14.14 -12.95
C ALA A 336 9.11 14.31 -12.79
N ARG A 337 9.62 14.47 -11.55
CA ARG A 337 11.07 14.55 -11.28
C ARG A 337 11.81 13.25 -11.60
N GLN A 338 11.12 12.11 -11.50
CA GLN A 338 11.69 10.79 -11.76
C GLN A 338 11.30 10.25 -13.15
N GLN A 339 10.67 11.06 -14.02
CA GLN A 339 10.23 10.62 -15.33
C GLN A 339 11.42 10.30 -16.23
N GLY A 340 11.42 9.12 -16.85
CA GLY A 340 12.54 8.59 -17.61
C GLY A 340 13.03 9.53 -18.72
N THR A 341 14.35 9.64 -18.89
CA THR A 341 15.00 10.57 -19.83
C THR A 341 15.89 9.88 -20.85
N GLN A 342 16.20 8.61 -20.64
CA GLN A 342 17.11 7.80 -21.44
C GLN A 342 16.51 6.41 -21.68
N VAL A 343 17.11 5.65 -22.59
CA VAL A 343 16.79 4.23 -22.77
C VAL A 343 17.77 3.40 -21.95
N ASN A 344 17.27 2.71 -20.93
CA ASN A 344 18.07 1.82 -20.09
C ASN A 344 17.39 0.45 -19.93
N PRO A 345 17.85 -0.59 -20.66
CA PRO A 345 17.25 -1.93 -20.59
C PRO A 345 17.33 -2.60 -19.22
N TRP A 346 18.28 -2.21 -18.36
CA TRP A 346 18.41 -2.79 -17.01
C TRP A 346 17.25 -2.34 -16.11
N THR A 347 16.95 -1.03 -16.12
CA THR A 347 15.87 -0.47 -15.31
C THR A 347 14.52 -0.45 -16.04
N GLY A 348 14.51 -0.74 -17.34
CA GLY A 348 13.33 -0.57 -18.21
C GLY A 348 12.99 0.90 -18.50
N GLU A 349 13.93 1.82 -18.23
CA GLU A 349 13.72 3.26 -18.45
C GLU A 349 13.61 3.57 -19.92
N GLU A 350 12.64 4.43 -20.26
CA GLU A 350 12.47 4.99 -21.59
C GLU A 350 12.09 6.48 -21.46
N PRO A 351 12.45 7.33 -22.44
CA PRO A 351 12.09 8.74 -22.42
C PRO A 351 10.58 8.96 -22.32
N GLY A 352 10.15 9.64 -21.24
CA GLY A 352 8.75 9.96 -20.95
C GLY A 352 8.02 8.96 -20.07
N LYS A 353 8.60 7.78 -19.81
CA LYS A 353 8.00 6.73 -18.97
C LYS A 353 8.00 7.11 -17.49
N ILE A 354 6.94 6.76 -16.78
CA ILE A 354 6.84 6.92 -15.32
C ILE A 354 7.32 5.65 -14.62
N LEU A 355 8.04 5.79 -13.51
CA LEU A 355 8.61 4.65 -12.79
C LEU A 355 7.54 3.71 -12.23
N HIS A 356 7.90 2.44 -12.12
CA HIS A 356 7.18 1.43 -11.35
C HIS A 356 7.48 1.61 -9.86
N GLU A 357 8.76 1.50 -9.48
CA GLU A 357 9.19 1.69 -8.08
C GLU A 357 10.64 2.18 -7.97
N GLN A 358 10.99 2.74 -6.81
CA GLN A 358 12.36 3.14 -6.47
C GLN A 358 12.74 2.60 -5.09
N ARG A 359 13.95 2.05 -4.94
CA ARG A 359 14.41 1.42 -3.70
C ARG A 359 15.72 2.03 -3.22
N PHE A 360 15.93 2.00 -1.91
CA PHE A 360 17.08 2.64 -1.25
C PHE A 360 17.98 1.62 -0.50
N GLY A 361 17.56 0.36 -0.47
CA GLY A 361 18.26 -0.76 0.14
C GLY A 361 19.62 -1.09 -0.50
N GLU A 362 20.37 -1.93 0.20
CA GLU A 362 21.73 -2.35 -0.18
C GLU A 362 21.77 -3.06 -1.53
N MET A 363 20.78 -3.91 -1.83
CA MET A 363 20.71 -4.62 -3.12
C MET A 363 20.52 -3.65 -4.29
N ALA A 364 19.71 -2.61 -4.10
CA ALA A 364 19.48 -1.58 -5.09
C ALA A 364 20.76 -0.74 -5.32
N ARG A 365 21.41 -0.27 -4.25
CA ARG A 365 22.65 0.53 -4.33
C ARG A 365 23.81 -0.22 -5.00
N LEU A 366 23.93 -1.53 -4.76
CA LEU A 366 24.95 -2.38 -5.39
C LEU A 366 24.62 -2.79 -6.83
N GLY A 367 23.45 -2.42 -7.34
CA GLY A 367 23.00 -2.78 -8.69
C GLY A 367 22.67 -4.27 -8.85
N GLU A 368 22.36 -4.98 -7.76
CA GLU A 368 21.94 -6.40 -7.82
C GLU A 368 20.49 -6.55 -8.29
N VAL A 369 19.70 -5.49 -8.15
CA VAL A 369 18.30 -5.39 -8.60
C VAL A 369 18.09 -4.08 -9.36
N PRO A 370 17.12 -3.99 -10.27
CA PRO A 370 16.98 -2.84 -11.17
C PRO A 370 16.30 -1.59 -10.56
N HIS A 371 15.97 -1.60 -9.28
CA HIS A 371 15.08 -0.63 -8.63
C HIS A 371 15.72 0.73 -8.26
N VAL A 372 16.45 1.35 -9.20
CA VAL A 372 17.23 2.60 -8.96
C VAL A 372 17.06 3.75 -9.98
N PRO A 373 15.84 4.24 -10.31
CA PRO A 373 14.51 3.62 -10.16
C PRO A 373 14.24 2.57 -11.26
N TYR A 374 13.22 1.74 -11.06
CA TYR A 374 12.75 0.72 -12.01
C TYR A 374 11.46 1.18 -12.71
N TYR A 375 11.33 0.90 -14.00
CA TYR A 375 10.25 1.38 -14.89
C TYR A 375 9.47 0.23 -15.55
N GLY A 376 9.48 -0.98 -14.99
CA GLY A 376 8.68 -2.10 -15.49
C GLY A 376 7.20 -2.00 -15.15
N THR A 377 6.56 -0.93 -15.60
CA THR A 377 5.13 -0.66 -15.53
C THR A 377 4.69 -0.16 -16.89
N VAL A 378 3.53 -0.62 -17.36
CA VAL A 378 2.91 -0.15 -18.61
C VAL A 378 1.76 0.84 -18.36
N ASP A 379 1.17 0.80 -17.16
CA ASP A 379 -0.01 1.57 -16.77
C ASP A 379 0.29 2.89 -16.06
N ALA A 380 1.44 3.04 -15.39
CA ALA A 380 1.76 4.26 -14.64
C ALA A 380 1.83 5.52 -15.52
N THR A 381 2.36 5.40 -16.75
CA THR A 381 2.50 6.55 -17.66
C THR A 381 1.15 7.12 -18.11
N PRO A 382 0.17 6.34 -18.62
CA PRO A 382 -1.16 6.87 -18.89
C PRO A 382 -1.90 7.31 -17.61
N LEU A 383 -1.75 6.60 -16.49
CA LEU A 383 -2.35 7.00 -15.21
C LEU A 383 -1.83 8.37 -14.71
N PHE A 384 -0.57 8.71 -14.97
CA PHE A 384 0.01 10.02 -14.65
C PHE A 384 -0.70 11.14 -15.41
N VAL A 385 -0.91 10.98 -16.72
CA VAL A 385 -1.62 11.96 -17.54
C VAL A 385 -3.08 12.07 -17.13
N LEU A 386 -3.74 10.94 -16.82
CA LEU A 386 -5.10 10.92 -16.32
C LEU A 386 -5.22 11.70 -15.00
N LEU A 387 -4.38 11.39 -14.00
CA LEU A 387 -4.39 12.09 -12.72
C LEU A 387 -4.16 13.59 -12.90
N PHE A 388 -3.24 13.98 -13.80
CA PHE A 388 -3.02 15.38 -14.11
C PHE A 388 -4.28 16.08 -14.62
N GLY A 389 -4.99 15.48 -15.58
CA GLY A 389 -6.26 16.01 -16.05
C GLY A 389 -7.32 16.14 -14.95
N GLU A 390 -7.47 15.12 -14.10
CA GLU A 390 -8.40 15.16 -12.96
C GLU A 390 -8.03 16.24 -11.93
N VAL A 391 -6.74 16.42 -11.63
CA VAL A 391 -6.25 17.50 -10.76
C VAL A 391 -6.64 18.88 -11.31
N LEU A 392 -6.57 19.08 -12.62
CA LEU A 392 -6.99 20.32 -13.25
C LEU A 392 -8.50 20.55 -13.14
N ARG A 393 -9.31 19.50 -13.23
CA ARG A 393 -10.76 19.57 -13.02
C ARG A 393 -11.12 19.95 -11.58
N TRP A 394 -10.39 19.46 -10.59
CA TRP A 394 -10.60 19.79 -9.17
C TRP A 394 -10.07 21.16 -8.76
N SER A 395 -8.89 21.54 -9.28
CA SER A 395 -8.19 22.76 -8.86
C SER A 395 -8.52 23.98 -9.71
N GLY A 396 -8.80 23.79 -11.00
CA GLY A 396 -8.94 24.88 -11.96
C GLY A 396 -7.64 25.67 -12.18
N SER A 397 -6.49 25.13 -11.75
CA SER A 397 -5.24 25.87 -11.68
C SER A 397 -4.49 25.87 -13.02
N ARG A 398 -4.41 27.05 -13.63
CA ARG A 398 -3.54 27.27 -14.80
C ARG A 398 -2.06 27.07 -14.46
N ASP A 399 -1.63 27.46 -13.27
CA ASP A 399 -0.24 27.30 -12.85
C ASP A 399 0.16 25.83 -12.82
N LEU A 400 -0.73 24.95 -12.36
CA LEU A 400 -0.50 23.49 -12.42
C LEU A 400 -0.51 22.97 -13.86
N PHE A 401 -1.35 23.53 -14.74
CA PHE A 401 -1.31 23.19 -16.16
C PHE A 401 0.06 23.55 -16.75
N ASP A 402 0.53 24.77 -16.53
CA ASP A 402 1.82 25.25 -17.04
C ASP A 402 3.00 24.45 -16.43
N GLU A 403 2.92 24.05 -15.15
CA GLU A 403 3.92 23.21 -14.46
C GLU A 403 4.04 21.81 -15.08
N PHE A 404 2.92 21.14 -15.37
CA PHE A 404 2.90 19.73 -15.75
C PHE A 404 2.69 19.46 -17.24
N ARG A 405 2.43 20.49 -18.06
CA ARG A 405 2.24 20.33 -19.51
C ARG A 405 3.39 19.59 -20.17
N GLU A 406 4.63 19.97 -19.89
CA GLU A 406 5.80 19.31 -20.51
C GLU A 406 5.97 17.85 -20.05
N PRO A 407 5.93 17.52 -18.75
CA PRO A 407 5.90 16.12 -18.29
C PRO A 407 4.77 15.30 -18.90
N ALA A 408 3.56 15.85 -19.02
CA ALA A 408 2.42 15.17 -19.61
C ALA A 408 2.61 14.90 -21.12
N GLU A 409 3.13 15.87 -21.87
CA GLU A 409 3.43 15.69 -23.30
C GLU A 409 4.55 14.67 -23.53
N ARG A 410 5.56 14.62 -22.65
CA ARG A 410 6.56 13.55 -22.67
C ARG A 410 5.95 12.18 -22.43
N ALA A 411 4.96 12.07 -21.54
CA ALA A 411 4.24 10.83 -21.30
C ALA A 411 3.40 10.41 -22.52
N ILE A 412 2.72 11.35 -23.21
CA ILE A 412 2.05 11.06 -24.48
C ILE A 412 3.05 10.64 -25.56
N ALA A 413 4.20 11.29 -25.65
CA ALA A 413 5.25 10.92 -26.59
C ALA A 413 5.79 9.50 -26.30
N TRP A 414 5.87 9.10 -25.04
CA TRP A 414 6.19 7.72 -24.67
C TRP A 414 5.10 6.75 -25.14
N ILE A 415 3.82 7.03 -24.83
CA ILE A 415 2.66 6.21 -25.23
C ILE A 415 2.68 5.95 -26.74
N ASN A 416 2.92 6.98 -27.55
CA ASN A 416 2.84 6.88 -29.01
C ASN A 416 4.10 6.30 -29.68
N ARG A 417 5.23 6.19 -28.98
CA ARG A 417 6.51 5.78 -29.57
C ARG A 417 7.11 4.52 -28.98
N TYR A 418 7.20 4.47 -27.66
CA TYR A 418 7.82 3.36 -26.93
C TYR A 418 6.75 2.39 -26.41
N GLY A 419 5.58 2.93 -26.05
CA GLY A 419 4.44 2.15 -25.60
C GLY A 419 3.82 1.28 -26.70
N ASP A 420 3.94 1.65 -27.97
CA ASP A 420 3.46 0.85 -29.12
C ASP A 420 4.66 0.22 -29.83
N SER A 421 5.19 -0.87 -29.27
CA SER A 421 6.49 -1.42 -29.67
C SER A 421 6.43 -2.21 -30.98
N ASN A 422 5.24 -2.72 -31.33
CA ASN A 422 4.99 -3.47 -32.57
C ASN A 422 4.24 -2.64 -33.64
N GLY A 423 3.75 -1.43 -33.32
CA GLY A 423 3.07 -0.54 -34.25
C GLY A 423 1.61 -0.94 -34.54
N ASP A 424 0.99 -1.77 -33.71
CA ASP A 424 -0.42 -2.17 -33.85
C ASP A 424 -1.40 -1.12 -33.28
N GLY A 425 -0.86 -0.10 -32.62
CA GLY A 425 -1.61 1.03 -32.10
C GLY A 425 -2.20 0.79 -30.71
N PHE A 426 -1.76 -0.25 -29.99
CA PHE A 426 -2.01 -0.45 -28.56
C PHE A 426 -0.76 -0.17 -27.74
N VAL A 427 -0.96 0.21 -26.47
CA VAL A 427 0.16 0.29 -25.54
C VAL A 427 0.44 -1.11 -25.00
N ASP A 428 1.68 -1.56 -25.15
CA ASP A 428 2.17 -2.89 -24.86
C ASP A 428 3.42 -2.88 -23.96
N TYR A 429 3.78 -4.06 -23.46
CA TYR A 429 5.07 -4.30 -22.82
C TYR A 429 5.74 -5.56 -23.35
N GLY A 430 7.07 -5.54 -23.38
CA GLY A 430 7.90 -6.60 -23.95
C GLY A 430 8.82 -7.28 -22.95
N GLN A 431 9.97 -7.78 -23.46
CA GLN A 431 10.93 -8.58 -22.69
C GLN A 431 11.34 -7.88 -21.38
N PRO A 432 11.16 -8.55 -20.24
CA PRO A 432 11.53 -7.98 -18.95
C PRO A 432 13.05 -7.84 -18.85
N SER A 433 13.50 -6.83 -18.12
CA SER A 433 14.88 -6.78 -17.66
C SER A 433 15.21 -8.03 -16.84
N ARG A 434 16.48 -8.45 -16.81
CA ARG A 434 16.89 -9.56 -15.96
C ARG A 434 16.66 -9.18 -14.50
N GLY A 435 15.72 -9.85 -13.82
CA GLY A 435 15.33 -9.53 -12.44
C GLY A 435 14.22 -8.47 -12.33
N GLY A 436 13.64 -8.04 -13.46
CA GLY A 436 12.41 -7.27 -13.51
C GLY A 436 11.16 -8.16 -13.58
N LEU A 437 9.99 -7.51 -13.48
CA LEU A 437 8.67 -8.11 -13.54
C LEU A 437 8.35 -8.67 -14.93
N VAL A 438 7.81 -9.89 -14.97
CA VAL A 438 7.32 -10.53 -16.19
C VAL A 438 6.07 -9.82 -16.71
N ASN A 439 5.10 -9.57 -15.84
CA ASN A 439 3.88 -8.83 -16.14
C ASN A 439 4.00 -7.40 -15.61
N GLN A 440 3.76 -6.41 -16.47
CA GLN A 440 3.98 -4.98 -16.14
C GLN A 440 2.68 -4.18 -15.95
N GLY A 441 1.52 -4.85 -15.97
CA GLY A 441 0.24 -4.26 -15.58
C GLY A 441 -0.02 -4.39 -14.08
N TRP A 442 -1.18 -3.93 -13.60
CA TRP A 442 -1.53 -3.97 -12.17
C TRP A 442 -1.56 -5.37 -11.59
N LYS A 443 -1.89 -6.38 -12.40
CA LYS A 443 -1.72 -7.80 -12.06
C LYS A 443 -0.30 -8.25 -12.42
N ASP A 444 0.67 -7.93 -11.58
CA ASP A 444 2.10 -8.09 -11.87
C ASP A 444 2.73 -9.42 -11.38
N SER A 445 1.93 -10.38 -10.90
CA SER A 445 2.46 -11.72 -10.59
C SER A 445 2.82 -12.50 -11.85
N ASP A 446 3.81 -13.39 -11.76
CA ASP A 446 4.33 -14.15 -12.92
C ASP A 446 3.27 -14.96 -13.67
N ASP A 447 2.20 -15.37 -12.98
CA ASP A 447 1.15 -16.25 -13.47
C ASP A 447 -0.20 -15.56 -13.67
N SER A 448 -0.27 -14.23 -13.60
CA SER A 448 -1.52 -13.46 -13.69
C SER A 448 -2.16 -13.39 -15.08
N LEU A 449 -1.41 -13.78 -16.11
CA LEU A 449 -1.84 -13.73 -17.50
C LEU A 449 -1.53 -15.07 -18.18
N GLN A 450 -2.58 -15.86 -18.40
CA GLN A 450 -2.48 -17.18 -19.01
C GLN A 450 -3.64 -17.39 -19.99
N CYS A 451 -3.37 -18.04 -21.14
CA CYS A 451 -4.45 -18.49 -22.01
C CYS A 451 -5.26 -19.58 -21.30
N PRO A 452 -6.59 -19.64 -21.48
CA PRO A 452 -7.42 -20.70 -20.88
C PRO A 452 -6.97 -22.12 -21.23
N ASP A 453 -6.39 -22.32 -22.43
CA ASP A 453 -5.84 -23.59 -22.88
C ASP A 453 -4.43 -23.92 -22.34
N GLY A 454 -3.84 -23.02 -21.55
CA GLY A 454 -2.49 -23.13 -20.98
C GLY A 454 -1.36 -22.82 -21.98
N SER A 455 -1.69 -22.37 -23.20
CA SER A 455 -0.67 -21.92 -24.15
C SER A 455 0.03 -20.63 -23.65
N PRO A 456 1.32 -20.44 -23.98
CA PRO A 456 2.06 -19.27 -23.54
C PRO A 456 1.55 -18.01 -24.25
N VAL A 457 1.62 -16.87 -23.57
CA VAL A 457 1.30 -15.55 -24.13
C VAL A 457 2.57 -14.93 -24.72
N ALA A 458 2.53 -14.60 -26.02
CA ALA A 458 3.68 -14.05 -26.72
C ALA A 458 3.86 -12.56 -26.41
N THR A 459 5.11 -12.09 -26.31
CA THR A 459 5.42 -10.65 -26.20
C THR A 459 5.60 -10.01 -27.58
N PRO A 460 5.34 -8.69 -27.73
CA PRO A 460 4.83 -7.79 -26.69
C PRO A 460 3.35 -8.03 -26.35
N ILE A 461 2.91 -7.59 -25.17
CA ILE A 461 1.58 -7.85 -24.62
C ILE A 461 0.85 -6.53 -24.41
N ALA A 462 -0.30 -6.36 -25.05
CA ALA A 462 -1.20 -5.23 -24.85
C ALA A 462 -2.34 -5.62 -23.90
N LEU A 463 -2.36 -5.05 -22.69
CA LEU A 463 -3.39 -5.33 -21.69
C LEU A 463 -4.65 -4.50 -21.92
N VAL A 464 -5.80 -5.09 -21.66
CA VAL A 464 -7.13 -4.51 -21.95
C VAL A 464 -7.38 -3.21 -21.16
N GLU A 465 -7.07 -3.19 -19.85
CA GLU A 465 -7.32 -2.03 -18.98
C GLU A 465 -6.41 -0.85 -19.31
N VAL A 466 -5.20 -1.12 -19.78
CA VAL A 466 -4.20 -0.09 -20.11
C VAL A 466 -4.71 0.77 -21.27
N GLN A 467 -5.39 0.14 -22.24
CA GLN A 467 -5.98 0.88 -23.36
C GLN A 467 -7.07 1.83 -22.88
N GLY A 468 -7.89 1.41 -21.90
CA GLY A 468 -8.85 2.28 -21.23
C GLY A 468 -8.19 3.48 -20.53
N TYR A 469 -7.06 3.27 -19.85
CA TYR A 469 -6.30 4.37 -19.24
C TYR A 469 -5.73 5.33 -20.29
N VAL A 470 -5.18 4.81 -21.40
CA VAL A 470 -4.63 5.63 -22.48
C VAL A 470 -5.72 6.47 -23.14
N TYR A 471 -6.89 5.88 -23.42
CA TYR A 471 -8.03 6.60 -23.95
C TYR A 471 -8.42 7.76 -23.05
N ARG A 472 -8.64 7.48 -21.75
CA ARG A 472 -9.05 8.51 -20.78
C ARG A 472 -7.98 9.58 -20.57
N ALA A 473 -6.71 9.19 -20.56
CA ALA A 473 -5.57 10.11 -20.46
C ALA A 473 -5.54 11.10 -21.63
N LYS A 474 -5.71 10.63 -22.87
CA LYS A 474 -5.74 11.49 -24.07
C LYS A 474 -6.94 12.43 -24.05
N GLN A 475 -8.12 11.96 -23.65
CA GLN A 475 -9.31 12.81 -23.47
C GLN A 475 -9.07 13.89 -22.41
N ALA A 476 -8.59 13.51 -21.23
CA ALA A 476 -8.36 14.43 -20.12
C ALA A 476 -7.32 15.52 -20.45
N LEU A 477 -6.25 15.14 -21.17
CA LEU A 477 -5.26 16.11 -21.63
C LEU A 477 -5.81 17.00 -22.76
N ALA A 478 -6.62 16.46 -23.67
CA ALA A 478 -7.28 17.26 -24.70
C ALA A 478 -8.16 18.36 -24.09
N ASP A 479 -8.96 18.03 -23.07
CA ASP A 479 -9.79 19.00 -22.35
C ASP A 479 -8.93 20.10 -21.70
N ALA A 480 -7.76 19.74 -21.15
CA ALA A 480 -6.82 20.72 -20.62
C ALA A 480 -6.25 21.65 -21.71
N HIS A 481 -5.94 21.12 -22.90
CA HIS A 481 -5.45 21.92 -24.03
C HIS A 481 -6.50 22.84 -24.63
N ASP A 482 -7.76 22.40 -24.76
CA ASP A 482 -8.85 23.28 -25.20
C ASP A 482 -8.96 24.51 -24.30
N ARG A 483 -8.68 24.31 -23.02
CA ARG A 483 -8.88 25.34 -22.02
C ARG A 483 -7.71 26.31 -21.89
N TRP A 484 -6.49 25.79 -21.82
CA TRP A 484 -5.30 26.60 -21.51
C TRP A 484 -4.17 26.42 -22.53
N GLY A 485 -4.25 25.42 -23.39
CA GLY A 485 -3.21 25.04 -24.33
C GLY A 485 -3.54 25.39 -25.78
N ASP A 486 -3.38 24.40 -26.66
CA ASP A 486 -3.56 24.53 -28.10
C ASP A 486 -4.76 23.66 -28.53
N PRO A 487 -5.87 24.26 -29.01
CA PRO A 487 -7.03 23.51 -29.50
C PRO A 487 -6.69 22.53 -30.63
N GLY A 488 -5.66 22.81 -31.45
CA GLY A 488 -5.21 21.88 -32.49
C GLY A 488 -4.63 20.60 -31.90
N ARG A 489 -3.88 20.72 -30.79
CA ARG A 489 -3.35 19.59 -30.03
C ARG A 489 -4.48 18.81 -29.34
N ALA A 490 -5.49 19.49 -28.82
CA ALA A 490 -6.67 18.85 -28.24
C ALA A 490 -7.41 17.97 -29.26
N GLU A 491 -7.67 18.51 -30.46
CA GLU A 491 -8.32 17.74 -31.53
C GLU A 491 -7.48 16.53 -31.98
N GLU A 492 -6.15 16.69 -32.06
CA GLU A 492 -5.24 15.58 -32.35
C GLU A 492 -5.35 14.46 -31.31
N LEU A 493 -5.28 14.79 -30.01
CA LEU A 493 -5.40 13.84 -28.91
C LEU A 493 -6.74 13.10 -28.93
N ARG A 494 -7.85 13.81 -29.17
CA ARG A 494 -9.19 13.17 -29.28
C ARG A 494 -9.28 12.22 -30.46
N ARG A 495 -8.75 12.62 -31.62
CA ARG A 495 -8.71 11.76 -32.80
C ARG A 495 -7.86 10.51 -32.58
N GLU A 496 -6.71 10.63 -31.91
CA GLU A 496 -5.90 9.48 -31.52
C GLU A 496 -6.64 8.55 -30.54
N ALA A 497 -7.30 9.12 -29.53
CA ALA A 497 -8.10 8.36 -28.56
C ALA A 497 -9.24 7.61 -29.27
N GLU A 498 -9.96 8.26 -30.18
CA GLU A 498 -11.05 7.62 -30.92
C GLU A 498 -10.55 6.53 -31.88
N ALA A 499 -9.37 6.71 -32.48
CA ALA A 499 -8.74 5.65 -33.27
C ALA A 499 -8.37 4.44 -32.41
N LEU A 500 -7.86 4.65 -31.20
CA LEU A 500 -7.62 3.58 -30.21
C LEU A 500 -8.93 2.87 -29.83
N ARG A 501 -9.99 3.63 -29.53
CA ARG A 501 -11.30 3.08 -29.16
C ARG A 501 -11.86 2.14 -30.23
N ARG A 502 -11.81 2.53 -31.51
CA ARG A 502 -12.26 1.68 -32.62
C ARG A 502 -11.47 0.36 -32.68
N ARG A 503 -10.14 0.42 -32.63
CA ARG A 503 -9.31 -0.81 -32.63
C ARG A 503 -9.58 -1.69 -31.40
N PHE A 504 -9.76 -1.07 -30.24
CA PHE A 504 -10.09 -1.77 -29.00
C PHE A 504 -11.40 -2.55 -29.12
N GLU A 505 -12.47 -1.89 -29.57
CA GLU A 505 -13.78 -2.51 -29.79
C GLU A 505 -13.71 -3.65 -30.82
N GLU A 506 -12.85 -3.54 -31.84
CA GLU A 506 -12.69 -4.57 -32.87
C GLU A 506 -11.89 -5.78 -32.39
N GLN A 507 -10.80 -5.57 -31.65
CA GLN A 507 -9.81 -6.63 -31.38
C GLN A 507 -9.91 -7.27 -30.01
N PHE A 508 -10.29 -6.50 -28.96
CA PHE A 508 -10.36 -7.05 -27.61
C PHE A 508 -11.66 -7.80 -27.32
N TRP A 509 -12.68 -7.69 -28.18
CA TRP A 509 -13.97 -8.31 -27.95
C TRP A 509 -14.01 -9.78 -28.41
N SER A 510 -14.38 -10.69 -27.51
CA SER A 510 -14.71 -12.07 -27.84
C SER A 510 -16.21 -12.20 -28.10
N GLU A 511 -16.58 -12.51 -29.34
CA GLU A 511 -17.98 -12.79 -29.68
C GLU A 511 -18.48 -14.10 -29.05
N GLU A 512 -17.60 -15.07 -28.79
CA GLU A 512 -17.96 -16.33 -28.14
C GLU A 512 -18.29 -16.11 -26.65
N ASP A 513 -17.45 -15.35 -25.96
CA ASP A 513 -17.59 -15.12 -24.52
C ASP A 513 -18.53 -13.94 -24.19
N GLN A 514 -18.88 -13.12 -25.19
CA GLN A 514 -19.57 -11.84 -25.03
C GLN A 514 -18.89 -10.96 -23.97
N PHE A 515 -17.55 -10.88 -24.03
CA PHE A 515 -16.74 -10.17 -23.07
C PHE A 515 -15.41 -9.72 -23.69
N TYR A 516 -14.74 -8.76 -23.06
CA TYR A 516 -13.39 -8.38 -23.48
C TYR A 516 -12.36 -9.38 -22.94
N GLY A 517 -11.46 -9.83 -23.80
CA GLY A 517 -10.29 -10.62 -23.38
C GLY A 517 -9.31 -9.78 -22.57
N GLN A 518 -8.47 -10.44 -21.78
CA GLN A 518 -7.54 -9.79 -20.86
C GLN A 518 -6.37 -9.09 -21.58
N ALA A 519 -5.96 -9.59 -22.75
CA ALA A 519 -4.85 -9.03 -23.52
C ALA A 519 -4.92 -9.38 -25.01
N ILE A 520 -4.20 -8.62 -25.83
CA ILE A 520 -3.72 -9.05 -27.15
C ILE A 520 -2.23 -9.40 -27.03
N ASP A 521 -1.83 -10.57 -27.51
CA ASP A 521 -0.44 -11.02 -27.48
C ASP A 521 0.33 -10.59 -28.75
N GLY A 522 1.65 -10.80 -28.74
CA GLY A 522 2.53 -10.36 -29.83
C GLY A 522 2.31 -11.04 -31.18
N THR A 523 1.41 -12.03 -31.26
CA THR A 523 0.98 -12.66 -32.51
C THR A 523 -0.35 -12.09 -33.03
N GLY A 524 -0.94 -11.12 -32.31
CA GLY A 524 -2.27 -10.57 -32.57
C GLY A 524 -3.40 -11.44 -32.02
N ARG A 525 -3.10 -12.43 -31.16
CA ARG A 525 -4.11 -13.34 -30.61
C ARG A 525 -4.74 -12.74 -29.35
N LEU A 526 -6.07 -12.83 -29.26
CA LEU A 526 -6.84 -12.48 -28.08
C LEU A 526 -6.66 -13.52 -26.96
N VAL A 527 -6.27 -13.06 -25.78
CA VAL A 527 -6.23 -13.86 -24.55
C VAL A 527 -7.61 -13.78 -23.88
N THR A 528 -8.45 -14.79 -24.08
CA THR A 528 -9.88 -14.79 -23.68
C THR A 528 -10.12 -15.11 -22.20
N ALA A 529 -9.12 -14.96 -21.34
CA ALA A 529 -9.30 -15.17 -19.90
C ALA A 529 -10.32 -14.16 -19.33
N ILE A 530 -11.38 -14.68 -18.69
CA ILE A 530 -12.42 -13.86 -18.07
C ILE A 530 -11.92 -13.34 -16.73
N SER A 531 -11.59 -12.05 -16.70
CA SER A 531 -10.97 -11.37 -15.57
C SER A 531 -11.72 -10.11 -15.17
N SER A 532 -11.30 -9.47 -14.08
CA SER A 532 -11.83 -8.17 -13.64
C SER A 532 -11.40 -6.99 -14.50
N ASN A 533 -10.32 -7.12 -15.30
CA ASN A 533 -9.69 -6.03 -16.04
C ASN A 533 -10.66 -5.24 -16.95
N PRO A 534 -11.63 -5.85 -17.65
CA PRO A 534 -12.60 -5.11 -18.45
C PRO A 534 -13.46 -4.11 -17.66
N GLY A 535 -13.62 -4.29 -16.34
CA GLY A 535 -14.31 -3.30 -15.52
C GLY A 535 -13.52 -2.00 -15.37
N HIS A 536 -12.19 -2.02 -15.50
CA HIS A 536 -11.37 -0.81 -15.60
C HIS A 536 -11.52 -0.11 -16.97
N CYS A 537 -11.98 -0.81 -18.01
CA CYS A 537 -12.30 -0.19 -19.31
C CYS A 537 -13.58 0.66 -19.22
N LEU A 538 -14.53 0.27 -18.36
CA LEU A 538 -15.67 1.14 -17.99
C LEU A 538 -15.18 2.40 -17.27
N PHE A 539 -14.22 2.26 -16.34
CA PHE A 539 -13.59 3.42 -15.72
C PHE A 539 -12.86 4.30 -16.75
N GLY A 540 -12.20 3.68 -17.73
CA GLY A 540 -11.53 4.36 -18.83
C GLY A 540 -12.46 5.03 -19.84
N ASP A 541 -13.77 4.77 -19.80
CA ASP A 541 -14.78 5.30 -20.76
C ASP A 541 -14.53 4.91 -22.22
N ILE A 542 -13.75 3.85 -22.45
CA ILE A 542 -13.43 3.37 -23.80
C ILE A 542 -14.54 2.47 -24.37
N VAL A 543 -15.36 1.86 -23.51
CA VAL A 543 -16.35 0.84 -23.89
C VAL A 543 -17.59 1.48 -24.52
N SER A 544 -18.14 0.89 -25.56
CA SER A 544 -19.41 1.30 -26.14
C SER A 544 -20.57 1.12 -25.15
N PRO A 545 -21.59 2.02 -25.13
CA PRO A 545 -22.74 1.90 -24.22
C PRO A 545 -23.44 0.53 -24.29
N GLU A 546 -23.53 -0.05 -25.47
CA GLU A 546 -24.16 -1.36 -25.71
C GLU A 546 -23.39 -2.49 -25.01
N ARG A 547 -22.06 -2.53 -25.17
CA ARG A 547 -21.22 -3.57 -24.54
C ARG A 547 -21.01 -3.31 -23.05
N ALA A 548 -21.11 -2.06 -22.60
CA ALA A 548 -20.98 -1.73 -21.18
C ALA A 548 -22.04 -2.44 -20.33
N ALA A 549 -23.27 -2.57 -20.82
CA ALA A 549 -24.33 -3.34 -20.14
C ALA A 549 -23.97 -4.82 -20.01
N ILE A 550 -23.44 -5.43 -21.07
CA ILE A 550 -23.01 -6.84 -21.09
C ILE A 550 -21.85 -7.05 -20.12
N VAL A 551 -20.86 -6.17 -20.14
CA VAL A 551 -19.70 -6.22 -19.22
C VAL A 551 -20.16 -6.07 -17.76
N ALA A 552 -21.07 -5.14 -17.47
CA ALA A 552 -21.60 -4.92 -16.14
C ALA A 552 -22.34 -6.16 -15.60
N GLU A 553 -23.16 -6.80 -16.44
CA GLU A 553 -23.83 -8.05 -16.11
C GLU A 553 -22.81 -9.18 -15.87
N ARG A 554 -21.82 -9.33 -16.75
CA ARG A 554 -20.80 -10.37 -16.65
C ARG A 554 -19.96 -10.27 -15.38
N LEU A 555 -19.56 -9.05 -14.99
CA LEU A 555 -18.81 -8.80 -13.74
C LEU A 555 -19.61 -9.16 -12.48
N ARG A 556 -20.96 -9.13 -12.58
CA ARG A 556 -21.88 -9.50 -11.50
C ARG A 556 -22.32 -10.96 -11.52
N ALA A 557 -21.93 -11.74 -12.53
CA ALA A 557 -22.22 -13.17 -12.58
C ALA A 557 -21.54 -13.90 -11.41
N ALA A 558 -22.15 -14.99 -10.90
CA ALA A 558 -21.73 -15.65 -9.66
C ALA A 558 -20.27 -16.19 -9.68
N ASP A 559 -19.74 -16.51 -10.87
CA ASP A 559 -18.35 -16.94 -11.05
C ASP A 559 -17.34 -15.79 -10.91
N MET A 560 -17.75 -14.56 -11.22
CA MET A 560 -16.95 -13.35 -10.99
C MET A 560 -17.24 -12.73 -9.63
N TYR A 561 -18.51 -12.58 -9.27
CA TYR A 561 -18.96 -11.91 -8.06
C TYR A 561 -19.05 -12.86 -6.87
N SER A 562 -18.21 -12.64 -5.87
CA SER A 562 -18.12 -13.52 -4.69
C SER A 562 -19.16 -13.23 -3.62
N GLY A 563 -19.90 -12.13 -3.75
CA GLY A 563 -20.67 -11.54 -2.65
C GLY A 563 -19.82 -10.72 -1.68
N TRP A 564 -18.48 -10.86 -1.69
CA TRP A 564 -17.56 -9.94 -0.99
C TRP A 564 -16.93 -8.89 -1.93
N GLY A 565 -17.28 -8.95 -3.22
CA GLY A 565 -16.65 -8.20 -4.31
C GLY A 565 -16.43 -9.07 -5.55
N ILE A 566 -15.95 -8.44 -6.61
CA ILE A 566 -15.59 -9.04 -7.89
C ILE A 566 -14.18 -9.65 -7.77
N ARG A 567 -14.05 -10.91 -8.17
CA ARG A 567 -12.78 -11.64 -8.21
C ARG A 567 -11.92 -11.17 -9.37
N THR A 568 -10.60 -11.31 -9.22
CA THR A 568 -9.67 -10.99 -10.30
C THR A 568 -9.80 -11.91 -11.51
N LEU A 569 -10.30 -13.13 -11.31
CA LEU A 569 -10.49 -14.13 -12.35
C LEU A 569 -11.76 -14.94 -12.09
N SER A 570 -12.51 -15.27 -13.15
CA SER A 570 -13.72 -16.08 -13.06
C SER A 570 -13.39 -17.45 -12.44
N SER A 571 -14.26 -17.91 -11.55
CA SER A 571 -14.15 -19.24 -10.96
C SER A 571 -14.33 -20.40 -11.94
N GLN A 572 -14.68 -20.11 -13.20
CA GLN A 572 -14.79 -21.09 -14.28
C GLN A 572 -13.49 -21.20 -15.12
N MET A 573 -12.52 -20.29 -14.92
CA MET A 573 -11.25 -20.35 -15.63
C MET A 573 -10.37 -21.49 -15.12
N PRO A 574 -9.64 -22.21 -16.00
CA PRO A 574 -8.85 -23.38 -15.59
C PRO A 574 -7.75 -23.10 -14.55
N HIS A 575 -7.19 -21.89 -14.55
CA HIS A 575 -6.15 -21.46 -13.62
C HIS A 575 -6.71 -20.67 -12.42
N TYR A 576 -8.02 -20.71 -12.19
CA TYR A 576 -8.63 -20.10 -11.03
C TYR A 576 -8.16 -20.74 -9.71
N ASN A 577 -7.77 -19.88 -8.79
CA ASN A 577 -7.45 -20.23 -7.42
C ASN A 577 -7.94 -19.09 -6.49
N PRO A 578 -8.94 -19.32 -5.62
CA PRO A 578 -9.45 -18.29 -4.72
C PRO A 578 -8.40 -17.78 -3.73
N MET A 579 -7.29 -18.50 -3.54
CA MET A 579 -6.19 -18.14 -2.65
C MET A 579 -4.97 -17.60 -3.40
N SER A 580 -5.07 -17.40 -4.73
CA SER A 580 -3.99 -16.82 -5.53
C SER A 580 -3.95 -15.30 -5.39
N TYR A 581 -2.76 -14.73 -5.52
CA TYR A 581 -2.56 -13.29 -5.50
C TYR A 581 -3.36 -12.57 -6.60
N HIS A 582 -3.30 -13.02 -7.86
CA HIS A 582 -4.04 -12.41 -8.99
C HIS A 582 -4.98 -13.35 -9.76
N ASN A 583 -5.06 -14.64 -9.42
CA ASN A 583 -5.88 -15.61 -10.17
C ASN A 583 -7.17 -16.05 -9.44
N GLY A 584 -7.78 -15.17 -8.65
CA GLY A 584 -9.09 -15.46 -8.05
C GLY A 584 -9.39 -14.75 -6.74
N SER A 585 -8.46 -13.97 -6.18
CA SER A 585 -8.67 -13.10 -5.02
C SER A 585 -9.61 -11.93 -5.33
N VAL A 586 -9.97 -11.18 -4.29
CA VAL A 586 -10.70 -9.90 -4.40
C VAL A 586 -9.77 -8.79 -3.93
N TRP A 587 -9.60 -7.78 -4.77
CA TRP A 587 -8.77 -6.60 -4.51
C TRP A 587 -9.67 -5.38 -4.29
N PRO A 588 -9.57 -4.68 -3.15
CA PRO A 588 -10.39 -3.50 -2.88
C PRO A 588 -10.23 -2.38 -3.90
N HIS A 589 -9.01 -2.13 -4.40
CA HIS A 589 -8.77 -1.04 -5.35
C HIS A 589 -9.37 -1.34 -6.73
N ASP A 590 -9.21 -2.58 -7.22
CA ASP A 590 -9.80 -3.10 -8.47
C ASP A 590 -11.32 -2.89 -8.44
N ASN A 591 -11.96 -3.37 -7.38
CA ASN A 591 -13.40 -3.21 -7.17
C ASN A 591 -13.85 -1.74 -7.09
N ALA A 592 -13.02 -0.86 -6.51
CA ALA A 592 -13.32 0.56 -6.44
C ALA A 592 -13.29 1.23 -7.82
N LEU A 593 -12.33 0.87 -8.68
CA LEU A 593 -12.25 1.34 -10.06
C LEU A 593 -13.40 0.78 -10.91
N ILE A 594 -13.74 -0.50 -10.74
CA ILE A 594 -14.89 -1.11 -11.40
C ILE A 594 -16.19 -0.40 -10.99
N ALA A 595 -16.41 -0.15 -9.70
CA ALA A 595 -17.59 0.58 -9.21
C ALA A 595 -17.68 1.99 -9.79
N ALA A 596 -16.55 2.70 -9.91
CA ALA A 596 -16.50 4.00 -10.58
C ALA A 596 -16.88 3.90 -12.07
N GLY A 597 -16.39 2.87 -12.77
CA GLY A 597 -16.77 2.57 -14.15
C GLY A 597 -18.26 2.25 -14.30
N LEU A 598 -18.82 1.43 -13.41
CA LEU A 598 -20.25 1.10 -13.39
C LEU A 598 -21.10 2.36 -13.23
N ARG A 599 -20.76 3.24 -12.29
CA ARG A 599 -21.48 4.52 -12.07
C ARG A 599 -21.42 5.44 -13.28
N ARG A 600 -20.27 5.49 -13.94
CA ARG A 600 -20.07 6.28 -15.15
C ARG A 600 -21.06 5.91 -16.26
N TYR A 601 -21.39 4.63 -16.41
CA TYR A 601 -22.37 4.13 -17.38
C TYR A 601 -23.80 4.03 -16.82
N GLY A 602 -24.06 4.54 -15.61
CA GLY A 602 -25.39 4.58 -15.01
C GLY A 602 -25.84 3.29 -14.30
N PHE A 603 -24.93 2.35 -14.06
CA PHE A 603 -25.20 1.11 -13.32
C PHE A 603 -25.09 1.34 -11.81
N ASP A 604 -25.96 2.20 -11.28
CA ASP A 604 -25.84 2.76 -9.93
C ASP A 604 -26.00 1.72 -8.83
N GLU A 605 -27.03 0.89 -8.94
CA GLU A 605 -27.27 -0.26 -8.05
C GLU A 605 -26.08 -1.21 -8.04
N ALA A 606 -25.45 -1.41 -9.20
CA ALA A 606 -24.32 -2.32 -9.33
C ALA A 606 -23.12 -1.83 -8.52
N ALA A 607 -22.79 -0.54 -8.63
CA ALA A 607 -21.71 0.07 -7.88
C ALA A 607 -22.02 0.19 -6.37
N ALA A 608 -23.26 0.53 -6.01
CA ALA A 608 -23.68 0.61 -4.60
C ALA A 608 -23.61 -0.76 -3.89
N ALA A 609 -23.87 -1.85 -4.61
CA ALA A 609 -23.68 -3.21 -4.10
C ALA A 609 -22.21 -3.52 -3.82
N VAL A 610 -21.30 -3.21 -4.77
CA VAL A 610 -19.85 -3.39 -4.56
C VAL A 610 -19.38 -2.58 -3.34
N PHE A 611 -19.87 -1.35 -3.19
CA PHE A 611 -19.55 -0.54 -2.02
C PHE A 611 -20.04 -1.18 -0.72
N THR A 612 -21.29 -1.65 -0.70
CA THR A 612 -21.88 -2.34 0.45
C THR A 612 -21.07 -3.57 0.84
N ASP A 613 -20.69 -4.40 -0.14
CA ASP A 613 -19.97 -5.65 0.12
C ASP A 613 -18.55 -5.42 0.62
N LEU A 614 -17.86 -4.36 0.17
CA LEU A 614 -16.54 -4.00 0.70
C LEU A 614 -16.61 -3.35 2.09
N VAL A 615 -17.65 -2.57 2.39
CA VAL A 615 -17.89 -2.07 3.76
C VAL A 615 -18.12 -3.25 4.71
N ASP A 616 -18.96 -4.20 4.30
CA ASP A 616 -19.22 -5.42 5.07
C ASP A 616 -17.93 -6.25 5.25
N ALA A 617 -17.17 -6.48 4.17
CA ALA A 617 -15.89 -7.19 4.22
C ALA A 617 -14.90 -6.55 5.22
N ALA A 618 -14.81 -5.22 5.24
CA ALA A 618 -13.90 -4.50 6.13
C ALA A 618 -14.19 -4.78 7.62
N THR A 619 -15.45 -5.02 8.00
CA THR A 619 -15.82 -5.32 9.40
C THR A 619 -15.24 -6.63 9.93
N HIS A 620 -14.83 -7.54 9.03
CA HIS A 620 -14.27 -8.84 9.40
C HIS A 620 -12.74 -8.84 9.56
N PHE A 621 -12.07 -7.77 9.13
CA PHE A 621 -10.61 -7.68 9.20
C PHE A 621 -10.16 -6.90 10.44
N PRO A 622 -8.97 -7.22 11.01
CA PRO A 622 -8.43 -6.52 12.16
C PRO A 622 -8.44 -5.00 11.98
N TYR A 623 -8.88 -4.30 13.02
CA TYR A 623 -9.04 -2.84 13.05
C TYR A 623 -10.06 -2.25 12.06
N GLY A 624 -10.87 -3.06 11.37
CA GLY A 624 -11.81 -2.56 10.37
C GLY A 624 -11.12 -2.09 9.08
N ARG A 625 -10.02 -2.74 8.71
CA ARG A 625 -9.16 -2.32 7.60
C ARG A 625 -9.26 -3.30 6.43
N LEU A 626 -9.57 -2.78 5.24
CA LEU A 626 -9.43 -3.56 4.01
C LEU A 626 -7.95 -3.89 3.76
N PRO A 627 -7.57 -5.18 3.68
CA PRO A 627 -6.21 -5.57 3.31
C PRO A 627 -5.97 -5.27 1.82
N GLU A 628 -4.70 -5.34 1.40
CA GLU A 628 -4.32 -5.28 -0.02
C GLU A 628 -5.20 -6.17 -0.93
N LEU A 629 -5.47 -7.38 -0.47
CA LEU A 629 -6.36 -8.37 -1.09
C LEU A 629 -6.85 -9.38 -0.06
N PHE A 630 -7.91 -10.11 -0.40
CA PHE A 630 -8.36 -11.28 0.35
C PHE A 630 -8.83 -12.39 -0.59
N CYS A 631 -8.94 -13.62 -0.08
CA CYS A 631 -9.27 -14.78 -0.91
C CYS A 631 -10.69 -14.69 -1.48
N GLY A 632 -10.89 -15.07 -2.74
CA GLY A 632 -12.18 -14.97 -3.45
C GLY A 632 -13.16 -16.12 -3.19
N PHE A 633 -13.20 -16.65 -1.97
CA PHE A 633 -14.23 -17.62 -1.61
C PHE A 633 -15.62 -16.96 -1.65
N SER A 634 -16.62 -17.70 -2.15
CA SER A 634 -18.00 -17.20 -2.24
C SER A 634 -18.64 -17.06 -0.87
N ARG A 635 -19.33 -15.93 -0.63
CA ARG A 635 -20.21 -15.69 0.52
C ARG A 635 -21.37 -16.69 0.59
N GLU A 636 -21.85 -17.17 -0.55
CA GLU A 636 -22.94 -18.16 -0.63
C GLU A 636 -22.47 -19.59 -0.30
N SER A 637 -21.18 -19.80 -0.04
CA SER A 637 -20.69 -21.11 0.36
C SER A 637 -21.18 -21.44 1.78
N GLU A 638 -21.83 -22.59 1.94
CA GLU A 638 -22.20 -23.14 3.25
C GLU A 638 -21.00 -23.31 4.22
N ARG A 639 -19.76 -23.26 3.70
CA ARG A 639 -18.52 -23.45 4.46
C ARG A 639 -17.85 -22.15 4.89
N TYR A 640 -18.16 -21.01 4.27
CA TYR A 640 -17.44 -19.75 4.48
C TYR A 640 -18.42 -18.61 4.74
N THR A 641 -18.53 -18.16 5.99
CA THR A 641 -19.46 -17.10 6.42
C THR A 641 -18.81 -15.72 6.59
N PHE A 642 -17.51 -15.61 6.30
CA PHE A 642 -16.71 -14.38 6.41
C PHE A 642 -15.59 -14.39 5.34
N PRO A 643 -15.07 -13.22 4.92
CA PRO A 643 -13.98 -13.15 3.95
C PRO A 643 -12.69 -13.74 4.54
N ILE A 644 -11.97 -14.54 3.74
CA ILE A 644 -10.77 -15.24 4.21
C ILE A 644 -9.53 -14.42 3.86
N ALA A 645 -8.70 -14.10 4.86
CA ALA A 645 -7.50 -13.31 4.67
C ALA A 645 -6.44 -14.00 3.79
N TYR A 646 -5.88 -13.25 2.82
CA TYR A 646 -4.69 -13.69 2.08
C TYR A 646 -3.45 -13.60 2.99
N PRO A 647 -2.64 -14.67 3.14
CA PRO A 647 -1.65 -14.79 4.21
C PRO A 647 -0.55 -13.72 4.28
N VAL A 648 -0.19 -13.08 3.16
CA VAL A 648 0.93 -12.11 3.11
C VAL A 648 0.54 -10.76 2.54
N SER A 649 -0.76 -10.46 2.58
CA SER A 649 -1.30 -9.16 2.16
C SER A 649 -0.72 -8.01 2.97
N CYS A 650 -0.41 -6.91 2.31
CA CYS A 650 -0.09 -5.67 3.00
C CYS A 650 -1.30 -5.16 3.77
N SER A 651 -1.06 -4.70 5.00
CA SER A 651 -2.09 -4.15 5.88
C SER A 651 -1.40 -3.20 6.87
N PRO A 652 -1.37 -1.89 6.60
CA PRO A 652 -2.10 -1.17 5.55
C PRO A 652 -1.41 -1.22 4.18
N GLN A 653 -2.21 -0.95 3.15
CA GLN A 653 -1.79 -0.78 1.77
C GLN A 653 -2.52 0.46 1.19
N ALA A 654 -1.82 1.27 0.40
CA ALA A 654 -2.26 2.60 -0.04
C ALA A 654 -3.55 2.57 -0.87
N TRP A 655 -3.58 1.82 -1.99
CA TRP A 655 -4.75 1.78 -2.88
C TRP A 655 -5.96 1.06 -2.25
N ALA A 656 -5.75 0.24 -1.22
CA ALA A 656 -6.81 -0.42 -0.47
C ALA A 656 -7.37 0.52 0.60
N ALA A 657 -6.51 1.30 1.27
CA ALA A 657 -6.94 2.36 2.17
C ALA A 657 -7.65 3.51 1.44
N GLY A 658 -7.32 3.75 0.16
CA GLY A 658 -8.05 4.70 -0.69
C GLY A 658 -9.43 4.23 -1.15
N THR A 659 -9.77 2.94 -1.01
CA THR A 659 -11.02 2.36 -1.53
C THR A 659 -12.28 2.98 -0.92
N LEU A 660 -12.41 3.02 0.41
CA LEU A 660 -13.63 3.54 1.06
C LEU A 660 -13.82 5.06 0.84
N PRO A 661 -12.77 5.90 0.96
CA PRO A 661 -12.82 7.30 0.53
C PRO A 661 -13.34 7.47 -0.91
N TYR A 662 -12.81 6.68 -1.84
CA TYR A 662 -13.18 6.78 -3.24
C TYR A 662 -14.59 6.29 -3.53
N LEU A 663 -15.00 5.17 -2.92
CA LEU A 663 -16.36 4.65 -3.10
C LEU A 663 -17.41 5.64 -2.58
N LEU A 664 -17.12 6.38 -1.51
CA LEU A 664 -17.96 7.48 -1.07
C LEU A 664 -18.08 8.57 -2.16
N GLN A 665 -16.97 9.02 -2.74
CA GLN A 665 -16.98 9.97 -3.87
C GLN A 665 -17.80 9.44 -5.06
N VAL A 666 -17.66 8.14 -5.37
CA VAL A 666 -18.33 7.45 -6.47
C VAL A 666 -19.84 7.36 -6.27
N VAL A 667 -20.32 7.04 -5.06
CA VAL A 667 -21.77 7.02 -4.78
C VAL A 667 -22.38 8.42 -4.70
N LEU A 668 -21.62 9.42 -4.23
CA LEU A 668 -22.04 10.82 -4.32
C LEU A 668 -22.08 11.35 -5.76
N GLY A 669 -21.38 10.67 -6.68
CA GLY A 669 -21.32 11.03 -8.09
C GLY A 669 -20.72 12.42 -8.29
N LEU A 670 -19.64 12.74 -7.57
CA LEU A 670 -18.98 14.05 -7.66
C LEU A 670 -18.29 14.21 -9.01
N GLU A 671 -18.67 15.27 -9.72
CA GLU A 671 -18.12 15.67 -11.00
C GLU A 671 -17.60 17.11 -10.89
N PRO A 672 -16.29 17.28 -10.63
CA PRO A 672 -15.69 18.59 -10.50
C PRO A 672 -15.56 19.24 -11.88
N ASP A 673 -15.91 20.53 -11.94
CA ASP A 673 -15.53 21.44 -12.99
C ASP A 673 -15.14 22.80 -12.39
N ALA A 674 -13.95 22.85 -11.79
CA ALA A 674 -13.37 24.07 -11.26
C ALA A 674 -13.17 25.14 -12.34
N ALA A 675 -13.37 24.80 -13.63
CA ALA A 675 -13.33 25.78 -14.70
C ALA A 675 -14.40 26.83 -14.63
N THR A 676 -15.60 26.32 -14.49
CA THR A 676 -16.84 27.06 -14.45
C THR A 676 -17.24 27.35 -13.00
N GLY A 677 -16.46 26.85 -12.03
CA GLY A 677 -16.76 26.94 -10.61
C GLY A 677 -17.91 26.02 -10.21
N GLN A 678 -18.17 24.98 -11.01
CA GLN A 678 -19.30 24.07 -10.87
C GLN A 678 -18.87 22.75 -10.26
N LEU A 679 -19.58 22.31 -9.22
CA LEU A 679 -19.46 20.97 -8.67
C LEU A 679 -20.80 20.26 -8.88
N THR A 680 -20.81 19.28 -9.77
CA THR A 680 -22.01 18.48 -10.03
C THR A 680 -22.02 17.24 -9.14
N LEU A 681 -23.19 16.90 -8.61
CA LEU A 681 -23.44 15.72 -7.81
C LEU A 681 -24.54 14.91 -8.50
N ARG A 682 -24.29 13.61 -8.70
CA ARG A 682 -25.29 12.64 -9.18
C ARG A 682 -25.52 11.52 -8.16
N PRO A 683 -25.89 11.84 -6.91
CA PRO A 683 -25.87 10.92 -5.77
C PRO A 683 -26.78 9.70 -5.95
N TYR A 684 -26.25 8.53 -5.57
CA TYR A 684 -26.97 7.27 -5.40
C TYR A 684 -26.52 6.62 -4.10
N LEU A 685 -27.26 6.82 -3.00
CA LEU A 685 -26.86 6.28 -1.69
C LEU A 685 -27.39 4.84 -1.47
N PRO A 686 -26.56 3.91 -0.95
CA PRO A 686 -27.03 2.57 -0.58
C PRO A 686 -27.98 2.63 0.64
N ASP A 687 -28.81 1.60 0.82
CA ASP A 687 -29.89 1.57 1.83
C ASP A 687 -29.45 1.77 3.29
N TRP A 688 -28.18 1.52 3.60
CA TRP A 688 -27.60 1.68 4.94
C TRP A 688 -27.04 3.09 5.19
N LEU A 689 -27.08 3.98 4.19
CA LEU A 689 -26.51 5.33 4.22
C LEU A 689 -27.58 6.36 3.86
N ASP A 690 -28.06 7.11 4.87
CA ASP A 690 -29.16 8.07 4.72
C ASP A 690 -28.69 9.52 4.81
N THR A 691 -27.54 9.76 5.43
CA THR A 691 -26.99 11.10 5.64
C THR A 691 -25.49 11.06 5.53
N VAL A 692 -24.93 11.98 4.75
CA VAL A 692 -23.48 12.23 4.63
C VAL A 692 -23.25 13.72 4.84
N ARG A 693 -22.46 14.09 5.85
CA ARG A 693 -21.97 15.44 6.05
C ARG A 693 -20.49 15.47 5.76
N ILE A 694 -20.05 16.41 4.93
CA ILE A 694 -18.66 16.60 4.54
C ILE A 694 -18.27 18.02 4.93
N ARG A 695 -17.22 18.16 5.73
CA ARG A 695 -16.69 19.46 6.16
C ARG A 695 -15.23 19.59 5.80
N GLY A 696 -14.83 20.72 5.23
CA GLY A 696 -13.45 20.99 4.85
C GLY A 696 -13.05 20.50 3.46
N MET A 697 -14.00 20.09 2.60
CA MET A 697 -13.67 19.59 1.26
C MET A 697 -13.07 20.71 0.42
N GLN A 698 -11.97 20.43 -0.29
CA GLN A 698 -11.30 21.42 -1.13
C GLN A 698 -11.73 21.31 -2.59
N PHE A 699 -12.22 22.40 -3.17
CA PHE A 699 -12.59 22.49 -4.58
C PHE A 699 -12.33 23.89 -5.12
N ALA A 700 -11.72 24.01 -6.30
CA ALA A 700 -11.40 25.30 -6.94
C ALA A 700 -10.64 26.29 -6.03
N GLY A 701 -9.75 25.78 -5.17
CA GLY A 701 -8.98 26.59 -4.20
C GLY A 701 -9.79 27.13 -3.02
N ARG A 702 -11.00 26.60 -2.80
CA ARG A 702 -11.93 27.01 -1.73
C ARG A 702 -12.38 25.81 -0.93
N THR A 703 -12.87 26.09 0.27
CA THR A 703 -13.51 25.07 1.13
C THR A 703 -15.01 25.04 0.86
N VAL A 704 -15.56 23.83 0.69
CA VAL A 704 -16.99 23.58 0.57
C VAL A 704 -17.42 22.55 1.62
N ASP A 705 -18.54 22.85 2.29
CA ASP A 705 -19.16 21.93 3.24
C ASP A 705 -20.53 21.51 2.68
N LEU A 706 -20.81 20.22 2.68
CA LEU A 706 -22.00 19.64 2.06
C LEU A 706 -22.72 18.73 3.05
N THR A 707 -24.04 18.81 3.09
CA THR A 707 -24.91 17.82 3.72
C THR A 707 -25.78 17.17 2.65
N ILE A 708 -25.69 15.85 2.52
CA ILE A 708 -26.50 15.04 1.62
C ILE A 708 -27.44 14.19 2.48
N ARG A 709 -28.74 14.18 2.18
CA ARG A 709 -29.76 13.38 2.88
C ARG A 709 -30.71 12.70 1.90
N GLY A 710 -31.02 11.43 2.13
CA GLY A 710 -31.99 10.69 1.33
C GLY A 710 -31.53 9.26 1.06
N ARG A 711 -32.15 8.60 0.07
CA ARG A 711 -31.86 7.20 -0.28
C ARG A 711 -31.93 6.98 -1.79
N GLY A 712 -31.12 6.06 -2.30
CA GLY A 712 -31.04 5.83 -3.74
C GLY A 712 -30.78 7.15 -4.47
N ARG A 713 -31.58 7.47 -5.48
CA ARG A 713 -31.53 8.74 -6.22
C ARG A 713 -32.31 9.89 -5.58
N ASP A 714 -33.20 9.58 -4.63
CA ASP A 714 -34.07 10.56 -3.97
C ASP A 714 -33.33 11.21 -2.81
N VAL A 715 -32.54 12.24 -3.13
CA VAL A 715 -31.64 12.90 -2.20
C VAL A 715 -31.68 14.41 -2.32
N GLU A 716 -31.61 15.06 -1.17
CA GLU A 716 -31.48 16.49 -0.99
C GLU A 716 -30.01 16.81 -0.64
N VAL A 717 -29.46 17.85 -1.27
CA VAL A 717 -28.12 18.36 -0.97
C VAL A 717 -28.24 19.80 -0.49
N THR A 718 -27.58 20.09 0.62
CA THR A 718 -27.45 21.44 1.18
C THR A 718 -25.98 21.85 1.16
N VAL A 719 -25.71 23.09 0.76
CA VAL A 719 -24.39 23.71 0.87
C VAL A 719 -24.31 24.42 2.22
N ASP A 720 -23.53 23.87 3.14
CA ASP A 720 -23.38 24.42 4.50
C ASP A 720 -22.32 25.53 4.57
N ALA A 721 -21.34 25.52 3.64
CA ALA A 721 -20.33 26.56 3.45
C ALA A 721 -19.77 26.53 2.02
N GLY A 722 -19.24 27.68 1.54
CA GLY A 722 -18.69 27.81 0.18
C GLY A 722 -19.74 28.13 -0.89
N HIS A 723 -20.76 28.94 -0.54
CA HIS A 723 -21.90 29.29 -1.42
C HIS A 723 -21.52 29.96 -2.75
N GLU A 724 -20.27 30.40 -2.91
CA GLU A 724 -19.69 30.88 -4.17
C GLU A 724 -19.37 29.77 -5.20
N ILE A 725 -19.48 28.50 -4.80
CA ILE A 725 -19.36 27.32 -5.68
C ILE A 725 -20.75 26.97 -6.20
N ALA A 726 -20.90 26.84 -7.51
CA ALA A 726 -22.14 26.43 -8.14
C ALA A 726 -22.34 24.91 -7.95
N VAL A 727 -23.13 24.53 -6.94
CA VAL A 727 -23.46 23.13 -6.68
C VAL A 727 -24.70 22.72 -7.48
N VAL A 728 -24.55 21.70 -8.33
CA VAL A 728 -25.62 21.18 -9.19
C VAL A 728 -25.91 19.74 -8.83
N VAL A 729 -27.18 19.37 -8.66
CA VAL A 729 -27.62 18.04 -8.25
C VAL A 729 -28.60 17.50 -9.27
N ASN A 730 -28.30 16.35 -9.88
CA ASN A 730 -29.16 15.72 -10.89
C ASN A 730 -29.63 16.72 -11.97
N ASP A 731 -28.68 17.50 -12.50
CA ASP A 731 -28.88 18.56 -13.50
C ASP A 731 -29.74 19.77 -13.05
N GLN A 732 -29.99 19.92 -11.74
CA GLN A 732 -30.68 21.07 -11.14
C GLN A 732 -29.75 21.87 -10.23
N VAL A 733 -29.74 23.21 -10.35
CA VAL A 733 -28.93 24.07 -9.49
C VAL A 733 -29.52 24.13 -8.08
N VAL A 734 -28.71 23.84 -7.07
CA VAL A 734 -29.11 24.00 -5.66
C VAL A 734 -29.08 25.48 -5.33
N ALA A 735 -30.21 26.04 -4.88
CA ALA A 735 -30.25 27.41 -4.40
C ALA A 735 -29.38 27.53 -3.13
N SER A 736 -28.46 28.49 -3.15
CA SER A 736 -27.53 28.80 -2.06
C SER A 736 -28.21 29.15 -0.74
#